data_AF-A0A1I8J1Y0-F1
#
_entry.id   AF-A0A1I8J1Y0-F1
#
_cell.length_a   1.000
_cell.length_b   1.000
_cell.length_c   1.000
_cell.angle_alpha   90.00
_cell.angle_beta   90.00
_cell.angle_gamma   90.00
#
_symmetry.space_group_name_H-M   'P 1'
#
loop_
_entity.id
_entity.type
_entity.pdbx_description
1 polymer ?
#
loop_
_entity_poly.entity_id
_entity_poly.type
_entity_poly.pdbx_seq_one_letter_code
_entity_poly.pdbx_strand_id
1 'polypeptide(L)'
;SLQQADQTASSSLVAAEDSESRIQQRRQQRKRRQNRGGSSSHRPLLSSGGDAAGAVFEGGRDEDLLNDFNESSSSDSDVDTERSFRVIRPVYTQQQFDEKHGGRLVRRPLLARLRDSAKKLVTCGAGSGRSDDGDGESGHNCSRAKTQLLGFLPFIGILKRYNIRDWLLADFISGLTVGIMHIPQGMAYAFLAELPPYIGLYTSFFPPLIYFFFGTSRQVSMGTVAIISLLVGGLVSKNFPATLGSAVGSFDNETTTAIASQQLTLDLNGNDSTVGSGSPFQWSSDPVSRNRVALACVTCLCVGLIQLAMGVLRLGFLTRYLSDPLISGFTMGVAIHVFSSQIKYVLGIEVPRRNGVFSLPLHYFDLLRNITETNFVTVGIAVVSIVILYVTKELVNPKVRKRIKAPLPIELLIVSLGTILSYFLDLKKNYNVKIVGTIPTGIPPPELPDFSILRASMAIEIVTIAIIAFSVCVSLAKIFGKKHNYEVAPSQELIAYGICNTVGSFFHCWPAGTSLSRSAVQDSMGGKTQVAALFSSTLLLLVLLFIGKYFESVPNCCLSAIIIVAIKGMLEQAKEAPVLWRLSPYDFWTWIVACLGVVFLAVDYGLILGLAFSVCSIIVRTQSPTSSMLGRIPDTDLYKNVLAYDDIELVDGVKIFRYEGSLYFACAENFRDSLYHKSGVHPRKMLLARRKLTEKYAKLAAKKLQKSPEVLKKEFSKLTDSERSEALKEFGLQWPPVPVDHVILDASTWGYIDYVGVRALNQTIQEYKEVGIRVYLANPKCGIRACLQRSDFYEKNEPDIIYVSVHDAVLAAQCEQREAAAKGGDTRAVAAVQAANLPVNQPAADDDGAREAAIETSAEDNADLKA
;
A
#
# COMPACT_ATOMS: atom_id res chain seq x y z
N SER A 1 4.62 -32.93 30.60
CA SER A 1 4.37 -31.49 30.75
C SER A 1 5.60 -30.78 31.30
N LEU A 2 5.90 -30.84 32.61
CA LEU A 2 6.96 -30.05 33.26
C LEU A 2 8.34 -30.14 32.57
N GLN A 3 8.89 -31.35 32.36
CA GLN A 3 10.18 -31.54 31.64
C GLN A 3 10.22 -30.94 30.21
N GLN A 4 9.05 -30.69 29.60
CA GLN A 4 8.91 -30.11 28.27
C GLN A 4 8.91 -28.57 28.30
N ALA A 5 8.58 -27.99 29.46
CA ALA A 5 8.74 -26.57 29.74
C ALA A 5 10.21 -26.23 30.03
N ASP A 6 10.93 -27.04 30.81
CA ASP A 6 12.36 -26.83 31.09
C ASP A 6 13.22 -26.86 29.81
N GLN A 7 12.92 -27.77 28.89
CA GLN A 7 13.61 -27.83 27.60
C GLN A 7 13.32 -26.60 26.71
N THR A 8 12.09 -26.07 26.73
CA THR A 8 11.79 -24.84 25.98
C THR A 8 12.43 -23.61 26.63
N ALA A 9 12.39 -23.47 27.96
CA ALA A 9 13.08 -22.41 28.70
C ALA A 9 14.61 -22.42 28.51
N SER A 10 15.23 -23.61 28.53
CA SER A 10 16.65 -23.77 28.24
C SER A 10 17.00 -23.33 26.82
N SER A 11 16.17 -23.67 25.82
CA SER A 11 16.39 -23.26 24.44
C SER A 11 16.22 -21.75 24.21
N SER A 12 15.34 -21.07 24.94
CA SER A 12 15.18 -19.62 24.84
C SER A 12 16.30 -18.85 25.53
N LEU A 13 16.87 -19.37 26.62
CA LEU A 13 18.09 -18.83 27.24
C LEU A 13 19.30 -18.88 26.29
N VAL A 14 19.58 -20.04 25.69
CA VAL A 14 20.68 -20.19 24.70
C VAL A 14 20.47 -19.27 23.48
N ALA A 15 19.22 -19.09 23.04
CA ALA A 15 18.89 -18.14 21.96
C ALA A 15 19.07 -16.67 22.36
N ALA A 16 18.90 -16.32 23.64
CA ALA A 16 19.15 -14.99 24.17
C ALA A 16 20.66 -14.69 24.26
N GLU A 17 21.45 -15.61 24.82
CA GLU A 17 22.92 -15.48 24.91
C GLU A 17 23.58 -15.34 23.53
N ASP A 18 23.16 -16.14 22.54
CA ASP A 18 23.67 -16.00 21.17
C ASP A 18 23.13 -14.75 20.44
N SER A 19 22.13 -14.06 20.99
CA SER A 19 21.73 -12.73 20.50
C SER A 19 22.64 -11.63 21.09
N GLU A 20 22.94 -11.71 22.40
CA GLU A 20 23.88 -10.84 23.12
C GLU A 20 25.29 -10.92 22.53
N SER A 21 25.80 -12.14 22.29
CA SER A 21 27.13 -12.38 21.71
C SER A 21 27.31 -11.64 20.38
N ARG A 22 26.29 -11.68 19.52
CA ARG A 22 26.24 -11.02 18.21
C ARG A 22 26.11 -9.50 18.33
N ILE A 23 25.43 -8.99 19.36
CA ILE A 23 25.36 -7.55 19.67
C ILE A 23 26.73 -7.05 20.17
N GLN A 24 27.41 -7.79 21.06
CA GLN A 24 28.75 -7.46 21.52
C GLN A 24 29.78 -7.48 20.38
N GLN A 25 29.76 -8.50 19.50
CA GLN A 25 30.60 -8.51 18.30
C GLN A 25 30.35 -7.30 17.39
N ARG A 26 29.09 -6.89 17.20
CA ARG A 26 28.74 -5.68 16.42
C ARG A 26 29.23 -4.40 17.09
N ARG A 27 29.19 -4.30 18.42
CA ARG A 27 29.78 -3.18 19.19
C ARG A 27 31.31 -3.14 19.04
N GLN A 28 32.00 -4.28 19.14
CA GLN A 28 33.45 -4.36 18.89
C GLN A 28 33.83 -4.00 17.43
N GLN A 29 33.07 -4.47 16.43
CA GLN A 29 33.30 -4.10 15.04
C GLN A 29 33.09 -2.60 14.76
N ARG A 30 32.16 -1.93 15.46
CA ARG A 30 32.04 -0.46 15.40
C ARG A 30 33.28 0.22 15.99
N LYS A 31 33.72 -0.14 17.20
CA LYS A 31 34.96 0.42 17.79
C LYS A 31 36.19 0.20 16.89
N ARG A 32 36.33 -1.00 16.28
CA ARG A 32 37.41 -1.29 15.30
C ARG A 32 37.33 -0.52 13.98
N ARG A 33 36.16 0.02 13.59
CA ARG A 33 36.04 0.94 12.44
C ARG A 33 36.40 2.37 12.83
N GLN A 34 36.00 2.80 14.03
CA GLN A 34 36.28 4.15 14.53
C GLN A 34 37.79 4.37 14.73
N ASN A 35 38.49 3.39 15.32
CA ASN A 35 39.96 3.40 15.49
C ASN A 35 40.76 3.15 14.18
N ARG A 36 40.11 3.13 13.00
CA ARG A 36 40.78 3.07 11.68
C ARG A 36 40.63 4.37 10.86
N GLY A 37 40.11 5.44 11.47
CA GLY A 37 39.92 6.74 10.82
C GLY A 37 41.08 7.74 10.93
N GLY A 38 42.22 7.36 11.52
CA GLY A 38 43.36 8.26 11.77
C GLY A 38 44.62 7.86 11.00
N SER A 39 45.21 8.83 10.28
CA SER A 39 46.50 8.82 9.55
C SER A 39 46.42 8.72 8.01
N SER A 40 46.43 9.87 7.35
CA SER A 40 47.43 10.24 6.32
C SER A 40 47.09 11.63 5.72
N SER A 41 48.10 12.44 5.46
CA SER A 41 47.98 13.82 4.93
C SER A 41 48.41 13.92 3.47
N HIS A 42 47.84 14.83 2.69
CA HIS A 42 48.58 15.94 2.04
C HIS A 42 47.65 16.94 1.29
N ARG A 43 48.16 18.17 1.16
CA ARG A 43 47.64 19.36 0.42
C ARG A 43 48.15 19.34 -1.06
N PRO A 44 47.84 20.29 -2.00
CA PRO A 44 47.68 21.75 -1.82
C PRO A 44 46.66 22.48 -2.76
N LEU A 45 46.83 23.82 -2.88
CA LEU A 45 46.16 24.83 -3.77
C LEU A 45 44.79 25.36 -3.26
N LEU A 46 44.47 26.67 -3.09
CA LEU A 46 44.94 28.01 -3.57
C LEU A 46 44.74 28.29 -5.08
N SER A 47 44.25 29.45 -5.57
CA SER A 47 43.58 30.67 -5.01
C SER A 47 42.95 31.46 -6.22
N SER A 48 42.46 32.73 -6.25
CA SER A 48 42.26 33.89 -5.33
C SER A 48 41.40 34.97 -6.04
N GLY A 49 40.59 35.78 -5.32
CA GLY A 49 39.81 36.95 -5.82
C GLY A 49 38.48 36.58 -6.52
N GLY A 50 37.38 37.34 -6.51
CA GLY A 50 37.04 38.67 -5.95
C GLY A 50 35.60 39.07 -6.39
N ASP A 51 34.93 40.18 -6.01
CA ASP A 51 35.13 41.22 -4.99
C ASP A 51 33.78 41.99 -4.75
N ALA A 52 33.38 42.23 -3.50
CA ALA A 52 33.16 43.56 -2.86
C ALA A 52 31.79 44.29 -3.02
N ALA A 53 31.40 45.05 -1.96
CA ALA A 53 30.12 45.78 -1.72
C ALA A 53 28.85 44.90 -1.62
N GLY A 54 27.76 45.24 -0.91
CA GLY A 54 27.36 46.36 -0.01
C GLY A 54 25.81 46.37 0.05
N ALA A 55 25.07 46.55 1.15
CA ALA A 55 25.22 47.41 2.32
C ALA A 55 24.39 46.88 3.54
N VAL A 56 24.80 47.15 4.78
CA VAL A 56 24.16 48.08 5.76
C VAL A 56 22.71 47.79 6.18
N PHE A 57 22.52 47.48 7.47
CA PHE A 57 21.64 48.27 8.35
C PHE A 57 22.22 48.30 9.78
N GLU A 58 21.90 49.34 10.54
CA GLU A 58 22.62 49.74 11.75
C GLU A 58 22.12 49.05 13.03
N GLY A 59 22.98 49.02 14.06
CA GLY A 59 22.62 48.69 15.43
C GLY A 59 22.69 49.92 16.33
N GLY A 60 21.64 50.17 17.11
CA GLY A 60 21.71 51.04 18.28
C GLY A 60 22.35 50.29 19.45
N ARG A 61 23.21 50.97 20.21
CA ARG A 61 23.75 50.47 21.48
C ARG A 61 22.89 51.03 22.61
N ASP A 62 22.86 50.32 23.72
CA ASP A 62 23.17 50.90 25.03
C ASP A 62 23.81 49.78 25.87
N GLU A 63 25.02 50.03 26.36
CA GLU A 63 25.63 49.27 27.46
C GLU A 63 25.45 50.12 28.71
N ASP A 64 25.03 49.53 29.83
CA ASP A 64 25.67 49.81 31.12
C ASP A 64 25.23 48.86 32.26
N LEU A 65 26.01 48.85 33.34
CA LEU A 65 25.80 48.20 34.65
C LEU A 65 25.96 46.66 34.76
N LEU A 66 27.17 46.27 35.20
CA LEU A 66 27.46 45.38 36.36
C LEU A 66 26.75 44.00 36.43
N ASN A 67 27.41 42.84 36.40
CA ASN A 67 28.78 42.42 36.77
C ASN A 67 29.09 42.41 38.29
N ASP A 68 28.46 41.46 39.00
CA ASP A 68 28.82 40.85 40.29
C ASP A 68 27.99 39.53 40.37
N PHE A 69 28.41 38.37 40.89
CA PHE A 69 29.56 37.96 41.73
C PHE A 69 30.38 36.83 41.06
N ASN A 70 31.59 36.57 41.57
CA ASN A 70 32.38 35.37 41.24
C ASN A 70 33.09 34.79 42.49
N GLU A 71 32.48 33.78 43.10
CA GLU A 71 33.03 32.90 44.14
C GLU A 71 32.48 31.48 43.92
N SER A 72 33.19 30.37 44.17
CA SER A 72 34.62 30.16 44.43
C SER A 72 34.99 28.72 44.01
N SER A 73 36.27 28.37 43.95
CA SER A 73 36.74 27.13 43.30
C SER A 73 37.01 25.95 44.25
N SER A 74 36.39 24.79 44.01
CA SER A 74 36.93 23.49 44.47
C SER A 74 36.42 22.25 43.70
N SER A 75 37.38 21.43 43.27
CA SER A 75 37.35 19.96 43.10
C SER A 75 36.21 19.24 42.35
N ASP A 76 36.60 18.59 41.25
CA ASP A 76 36.15 17.30 40.71
C ASP A 76 34.89 16.63 41.31
N SER A 77 33.84 16.54 40.49
CA SER A 77 33.02 15.32 40.40
C SER A 77 32.43 15.19 38.99
N ASP A 78 32.48 13.98 38.42
CA ASP A 78 31.80 13.67 37.16
C ASP A 78 30.28 13.66 37.40
N VAL A 79 29.62 14.78 37.10
CA VAL A 79 28.16 14.89 37.14
C VAL A 79 27.62 15.05 35.72
N ASP A 80 26.88 14.05 35.24
CA ASP A 80 26.03 14.18 34.07
C ASP A 80 25.01 15.31 34.33
N THR A 81 25.26 16.48 33.74
CA THR A 81 24.38 17.66 33.89
C THR A 81 23.10 17.45 33.10
N GLU A 82 22.13 16.77 33.72
CA GLU A 82 20.78 16.64 33.20
C GLU A 82 20.19 18.02 32.87
N ARG A 83 19.77 18.18 31.62
CA ARG A 83 19.25 19.47 31.12
C ARG A 83 17.84 19.68 31.65
N SER A 84 17.73 20.46 32.72
CA SER A 84 16.43 20.81 33.31
C SER A 84 15.58 21.63 32.34
N PHE A 85 14.33 21.19 32.13
CA PHE A 85 13.36 21.86 31.27
C PHE A 85 12.48 22.80 32.09
N ARG A 86 12.89 24.07 32.25
CA ARG A 86 12.08 25.11 32.89
C ARG A 86 11.42 26.01 31.84
N VAL A 87 10.09 26.04 31.81
CA VAL A 87 9.30 26.93 30.95
C VAL A 87 8.36 27.76 31.83
N ILE A 88 8.51 29.09 31.79
CA ILE A 88 7.64 30.04 32.49
C ILE A 88 6.98 30.94 31.45
N ARG A 89 5.66 30.88 31.36
CA ARG A 89 4.82 31.68 30.45
C ARG A 89 3.38 31.74 30.99
N PRO A 90 2.56 32.72 30.58
CA PRO A 90 1.12 32.66 30.81
C PRO A 90 0.46 31.52 30.03
N VAL A 91 -0.72 31.14 30.51
CA VAL A 91 -1.70 30.29 29.82
C VAL A 91 -2.26 31.04 28.61
N TYR A 92 -2.51 30.35 27.50
CA TYR A 92 -3.09 30.94 26.29
C TYR A 92 -4.28 30.15 25.74
N THR A 93 -5.39 30.87 25.50
CA THR A 93 -6.38 30.42 24.53
C THR A 93 -5.80 30.55 23.12
N GLN A 94 -6.29 29.73 22.19
CA GLN A 94 -5.75 29.70 20.84
C GLN A 94 -5.99 31.02 20.08
N GLN A 95 -7.04 31.76 20.43
CA GLN A 95 -7.29 33.10 19.89
C GLN A 95 -6.25 34.10 20.41
N GLN A 96 -6.05 34.20 21.72
CA GLN A 96 -5.03 35.07 22.33
C GLN A 96 -3.63 34.80 21.76
N PHE A 97 -3.29 33.53 21.51
CA PHE A 97 -2.03 33.14 20.90
C PHE A 97 -1.93 33.57 19.42
N ASP A 98 -2.97 33.31 18.62
CA ASP A 98 -2.99 33.74 17.21
C ASP A 98 -2.98 35.28 17.10
N GLU A 99 -3.62 36.01 18.01
CA GLU A 99 -3.58 37.49 18.06
C GLU A 99 -2.17 37.99 18.40
N LYS A 100 -1.57 37.50 19.50
CA LYS A 100 -0.22 37.91 19.94
C LYS A 100 0.88 37.58 18.93
N HIS A 101 0.76 36.46 18.21
CA HIS A 101 1.81 35.96 17.31
C HIS A 101 1.46 36.07 15.82
N GLY A 102 0.40 36.81 15.44
CA GLY A 102 0.05 37.07 14.04
C GLY A 102 -0.43 35.83 13.27
N GLY A 103 -1.09 34.89 13.95
CA GLY A 103 -1.56 33.60 13.46
C GLY A 103 -2.58 33.69 12.32
N ARG A 104 -2.09 33.71 11.08
CA ARG A 104 -2.92 33.70 9.86
C ARG A 104 -3.25 32.27 9.43
N LEU A 105 -4.50 31.83 9.55
CA LEU A 105 -4.93 30.55 8.97
C LEU A 105 -4.86 30.62 7.43
N VAL A 106 -3.95 29.82 6.86
CA VAL A 106 -3.61 29.87 5.43
C VAL A 106 -4.75 29.32 4.57
N ARG A 107 -5.67 30.21 4.18
CA ARG A 107 -6.79 29.93 3.27
C ARG A 107 -6.26 29.37 1.93
N ARG A 108 -6.45 28.07 1.69
CA ARG A 108 -6.25 27.44 0.37
C ARG A 108 -7.58 26.82 -0.08
N PRO A 109 -8.36 27.50 -0.96
CA PRO A 109 -9.63 26.99 -1.48
C PRO A 109 -9.51 25.57 -2.04
N LEU A 110 -10.58 24.78 -2.00
CA LEU A 110 -10.56 23.43 -2.56
C LEU A 110 -10.33 23.49 -4.07
N LEU A 111 -10.92 24.47 -4.77
CA LEU A 111 -10.59 24.78 -6.18
C LEU A 111 -9.14 25.25 -6.38
N ALA A 112 -8.49 25.87 -5.41
CA ALA A 112 -7.06 26.18 -5.49
C ALA A 112 -6.21 24.92 -5.30
N ARG A 113 -6.55 24.04 -4.34
CA ARG A 113 -5.92 22.73 -4.18
C ARG A 113 -6.11 21.82 -5.40
N LEU A 114 -7.29 21.82 -6.01
CA LEU A 114 -7.54 21.11 -7.26
C LEU A 114 -6.85 21.78 -8.45
N ARG A 115 -6.83 23.12 -8.55
CA ARG A 115 -6.07 23.85 -9.58
C ARG A 115 -4.57 23.64 -9.43
N ASP A 116 -4.04 23.55 -8.23
CA ASP A 116 -2.62 23.30 -7.96
C ASP A 116 -2.27 21.82 -8.13
N SER A 117 -3.19 20.90 -7.81
CA SER A 117 -3.04 19.47 -8.11
C SER A 117 -3.15 19.22 -9.61
N ALA A 118 -4.07 19.88 -10.31
CA ALA A 118 -4.21 19.86 -11.77
C ALA A 118 -3.02 20.52 -12.45
N LYS A 119 -2.54 21.69 -11.97
CA LYS A 119 -1.28 22.28 -12.40
C LYS A 119 -0.13 21.30 -12.18
N LYS A 120 0.00 20.64 -11.03
CA LYS A 120 1.00 19.57 -10.85
C LYS A 120 0.78 18.38 -11.81
N LEU A 121 -0.47 18.01 -12.11
CA LEU A 121 -0.85 17.05 -13.16
C LEU A 121 -0.64 17.58 -14.60
N VAL A 122 -0.15 18.80 -14.80
CA VAL A 122 0.18 19.38 -16.12
C VAL A 122 1.66 19.80 -16.21
N THR A 123 2.23 20.31 -15.12
CA THR A 123 3.55 20.95 -15.05
C THR A 123 4.58 20.19 -14.22
N CYS A 124 4.18 19.26 -13.35
CA CYS A 124 5.14 18.43 -12.60
C CYS A 124 5.37 17.09 -13.30
N GLY A 125 6.28 17.14 -14.27
CA GLY A 125 7.25 16.08 -14.55
C GLY A 125 8.65 16.57 -14.13
N ALA A 126 8.77 17.01 -12.88
CA ALA A 126 10.00 17.61 -12.32
C ALA A 126 10.10 17.29 -10.82
N GLY A 127 11.30 16.98 -10.35
CA GLY A 127 11.58 16.71 -8.93
C GLY A 127 11.66 18.00 -8.10
N SER A 128 11.80 17.83 -6.77
CA SER A 128 12.02 18.96 -5.87
C SER A 128 13.33 19.69 -6.19
N GLY A 129 13.26 21.00 -6.43
CA GLY A 129 14.40 21.82 -6.82
C GLY A 129 14.08 23.30 -6.62
N ARG A 130 14.50 23.81 -5.46
CA ARG A 130 14.74 25.21 -5.06
C ARG A 130 14.09 26.32 -5.91
N SER A 131 13.15 27.04 -5.31
CA SER A 131 12.74 28.37 -5.78
C SER A 131 13.69 29.42 -5.20
N ASP A 132 14.30 30.24 -6.05
CA ASP A 132 14.91 31.53 -5.72
C ASP A 132 14.78 32.41 -6.99
N ASP A 133 14.04 33.52 -6.88
CA ASP A 133 13.98 34.81 -7.61
C ASP A 133 14.25 34.99 -9.15
N GLY A 134 13.74 36.11 -9.70
CA GLY A 134 14.34 36.81 -10.85
C GLY A 134 13.62 36.74 -12.22
N ASP A 135 12.91 37.81 -12.55
CA ASP A 135 12.55 38.41 -13.86
C ASP A 135 12.81 37.66 -15.20
N GLY A 136 11.81 37.68 -16.10
CA GLY A 136 12.04 37.41 -17.54
C GLY A 136 10.89 36.78 -18.33
N GLU A 137 9.82 37.53 -18.64
CA GLU A 137 8.68 37.06 -19.46
C GLU A 137 9.02 36.87 -20.96
N SER A 138 9.84 35.86 -21.27
CA SER A 138 9.93 35.22 -22.60
C SER A 138 10.57 33.82 -22.60
N GLY A 139 11.46 33.50 -21.65
CA GLY A 139 12.25 32.25 -21.70
C GLY A 139 11.50 30.96 -21.35
N HIS A 140 10.35 31.04 -20.68
CA HIS A 140 9.79 29.90 -19.93
C HIS A 140 9.25 28.73 -20.78
N ASN A 141 8.78 28.95 -22.02
CA ASN A 141 8.18 27.88 -22.83
C ASN A 141 9.21 26.85 -23.30
N CYS A 142 10.40 27.28 -23.73
CA CYS A 142 11.44 26.36 -24.20
C CYS A 142 11.92 25.43 -23.07
N SER A 143 12.08 25.97 -21.85
CA SER A 143 12.46 25.18 -20.67
C SER A 143 11.37 24.15 -20.28
N ARG A 144 10.09 24.53 -20.35
CA ARG A 144 8.96 23.62 -20.07
C ARG A 144 8.87 22.48 -21.09
N ALA A 145 8.92 22.78 -22.39
CA ALA A 145 8.86 21.75 -23.44
C ALA A 145 10.03 20.77 -23.33
N LYS A 146 11.25 21.29 -23.11
CA LYS A 146 12.46 20.47 -22.89
C LYS A 146 12.34 19.56 -21.66
N THR A 147 11.75 20.04 -20.58
CA THR A 147 11.51 19.26 -19.35
C THR A 147 10.42 18.19 -19.54
N GLN A 148 9.32 18.52 -20.22
CA GLN A 148 8.26 17.57 -20.54
C GLN A 148 8.77 16.45 -21.48
N LEU A 149 9.56 16.79 -22.50
CA LEU A 149 10.18 15.81 -23.40
C LEU A 149 11.16 14.87 -22.66
N LEU A 150 11.95 15.40 -21.73
CA LEU A 150 12.85 14.60 -20.87
C LEU A 150 12.08 13.69 -19.87
N GLY A 151 10.86 14.07 -19.49
CA GLY A 151 9.96 13.20 -18.70
C GLY A 151 9.31 12.09 -19.53
N PHE A 152 8.93 12.39 -20.79
CA PHE A 152 8.31 11.44 -21.72
C PHE A 152 9.31 10.44 -22.32
N LEU A 153 10.59 10.82 -22.45
CA LEU A 153 11.68 9.97 -22.92
C LEU A 153 12.78 9.83 -21.85
N PRO A 154 12.56 9.05 -20.77
CA PRO A 154 13.53 8.89 -19.67
C PRO A 154 14.92 8.42 -20.12
N PHE A 155 15.00 7.67 -21.23
CA PHE A 155 16.26 7.14 -21.77
C PHE A 155 17.30 8.23 -22.02
N ILE A 156 16.89 9.45 -22.42
CA ILE A 156 17.79 10.59 -22.66
C ILE A 156 18.49 11.01 -21.36
N GLY A 157 17.77 10.98 -20.24
CA GLY A 157 18.29 11.29 -18.90
C GLY A 157 19.18 10.19 -18.30
N ILE A 158 19.19 9.00 -18.90
CA ILE A 158 20.04 7.86 -18.55
C ILE A 158 21.29 7.85 -19.43
N LEU A 159 21.13 7.97 -20.75
CA LEU A 159 22.23 7.99 -21.73
C LEU A 159 23.23 9.14 -21.46
N LYS A 160 22.74 10.33 -21.10
CA LYS A 160 23.57 11.47 -20.69
C LYS A 160 24.37 11.27 -19.39
N ARG A 161 24.08 10.23 -18.62
CA ARG A 161 24.76 9.86 -17.37
C ARG A 161 25.34 8.44 -17.44
N TYR A 162 25.48 7.89 -18.65
CA TYR A 162 25.90 6.53 -18.86
C TYR A 162 27.42 6.37 -18.75
N ASN A 163 27.88 5.72 -17.68
CA ASN A 163 29.30 5.40 -17.55
C ASN A 163 29.63 4.16 -18.38
N ILE A 164 30.13 4.39 -19.60
CA ILE A 164 30.50 3.35 -20.57
C ILE A 164 31.53 2.36 -19.98
N ARG A 165 32.46 2.80 -19.14
CA ARG A 165 33.52 1.93 -18.59
C ARG A 165 32.98 0.94 -17.56
N ASP A 166 32.12 1.40 -16.66
CA ASP A 166 31.65 0.59 -15.54
C ASP A 166 30.32 -0.14 -15.80
N TRP A 167 29.45 0.41 -16.65
CA TRP A 167 28.08 -0.10 -16.82
C TRP A 167 27.89 -0.93 -18.09
N LEU A 168 28.61 -0.64 -19.18
CA LEU A 168 28.42 -1.32 -20.47
C LEU A 168 28.57 -2.85 -20.35
N LEU A 169 29.61 -3.31 -19.65
CA LEU A 169 29.86 -4.75 -19.47
C LEU A 169 28.77 -5.42 -18.60
N ALA A 170 28.22 -4.70 -17.61
CA ALA A 170 27.16 -5.21 -16.75
C ALA A 170 25.80 -5.26 -17.47
N ASP A 171 25.47 -4.21 -18.23
CA ASP A 171 24.25 -4.16 -19.05
C ASP A 171 24.32 -5.14 -20.23
N PHE A 172 25.50 -5.35 -20.83
CA PHE A 172 25.72 -6.38 -21.86
C PHE A 172 25.54 -7.80 -21.32
N ILE A 173 26.24 -8.17 -20.24
CA ILE A 173 26.13 -9.52 -19.65
C ILE A 173 24.71 -9.78 -19.14
N SER A 174 24.10 -8.81 -18.46
CA SER A 174 22.73 -8.95 -17.96
C SER A 174 21.71 -9.02 -19.11
N GLY A 175 21.83 -8.17 -20.12
CA GLY A 175 20.97 -8.16 -21.31
C GLY A 175 21.07 -9.44 -22.13
N LEU A 176 22.29 -9.97 -22.35
CA LEU A 176 22.50 -11.26 -23.00
C LEU A 176 21.84 -12.40 -22.19
N THR A 177 22.06 -12.44 -20.87
CA THR A 177 21.47 -13.45 -19.97
C THR A 177 19.93 -13.39 -19.99
N VAL A 178 19.37 -12.19 -19.97
CA VAL A 178 17.92 -11.95 -20.05
C VAL A 178 17.35 -12.36 -21.42
N GLY A 179 18.01 -11.99 -22.52
CA GLY A 179 17.64 -12.39 -23.87
C GLY A 179 17.65 -13.91 -24.06
N ILE A 180 18.62 -14.60 -23.46
CA ILE A 180 18.66 -16.06 -23.46
C ILE A 180 17.45 -16.65 -22.71
N MET A 181 17.04 -16.07 -21.58
CA MET A 181 15.83 -16.52 -20.85
C MET A 181 14.52 -16.23 -21.59
N HIS A 182 14.46 -15.16 -22.39
CA HIS A 182 13.29 -14.84 -23.22
C HIS A 182 12.95 -15.93 -24.23
N ILE A 183 13.93 -16.65 -24.78
CA ILE A 183 13.70 -17.65 -25.84
C ILE A 183 12.74 -18.77 -25.36
N PRO A 184 13.07 -19.58 -24.32
CA PRO A 184 12.14 -20.58 -23.81
C PRO A 184 10.91 -19.97 -23.13
N GLN A 185 11.06 -18.90 -22.34
CA GLN A 185 9.92 -18.32 -21.61
C GLN A 185 8.88 -17.70 -22.57
N GLY A 186 9.33 -17.10 -23.67
CA GLY A 186 8.47 -16.62 -24.76
C GLY A 186 7.63 -17.74 -25.36
N MET A 187 8.29 -18.77 -25.89
CA MET A 187 7.63 -19.93 -26.48
C MET A 187 6.68 -20.64 -25.49
N ALA A 188 7.13 -20.86 -24.26
CA ALA A 188 6.34 -21.54 -23.23
C ALA A 188 5.13 -20.72 -22.77
N TYR A 189 5.23 -19.39 -22.69
CA TYR A 189 4.10 -18.52 -22.36
C TYR A 189 3.13 -18.32 -23.53
N ALA A 190 3.56 -18.52 -24.79
CA ALA A 190 2.62 -18.58 -25.92
C ALA A 190 1.63 -19.75 -25.77
N PHE A 191 2.09 -20.92 -25.31
CA PHE A 191 1.21 -22.04 -25.00
C PHE A 191 0.20 -21.74 -23.87
N LEU A 192 0.55 -20.92 -22.86
CA LEU A 192 -0.42 -20.44 -21.86
C LEU A 192 -1.53 -19.58 -22.49
N ALA A 193 -1.16 -18.74 -23.47
CA ALA A 193 -2.06 -17.89 -24.25
C ALA A 193 -2.83 -18.65 -25.35
N GLU A 194 -2.53 -19.94 -25.55
CA GLU A 194 -3.00 -20.78 -26.66
C GLU A 194 -2.63 -20.27 -28.06
N LEU A 195 -1.49 -19.59 -28.14
CA LEU A 195 -0.92 -19.02 -29.36
C LEU A 195 0.30 -19.83 -29.83
N PRO A 196 0.63 -19.80 -31.14
CA PRO A 196 1.84 -20.42 -31.66
C PRO A 196 3.12 -19.91 -30.99
N PRO A 197 4.11 -20.77 -30.68
CA PRO A 197 5.35 -20.39 -29.98
C PRO A 197 6.13 -19.21 -30.55
N TYR A 198 6.13 -19.02 -31.87
CA TYR A 198 6.83 -17.92 -32.54
C TYR A 198 6.30 -16.53 -32.13
N ILE A 199 4.99 -16.42 -31.85
CA ILE A 199 4.36 -15.19 -31.33
C ILE A 199 4.98 -14.77 -29.99
N GLY A 200 5.40 -15.74 -29.18
CA GLY A 200 6.07 -15.51 -27.90
C GLY A 200 7.50 -14.97 -28.03
N LEU A 201 8.13 -15.15 -29.19
CA LEU A 201 9.40 -14.54 -29.54
C LEU A 201 9.21 -13.08 -30.00
N TYR A 202 8.16 -12.77 -30.79
CA TYR A 202 7.82 -11.37 -31.13
C TYR A 202 7.42 -10.56 -29.89
N THR A 203 6.56 -11.12 -29.04
CA THR A 203 6.15 -10.53 -27.75
C THR A 203 7.31 -10.47 -26.74
N SER A 204 8.42 -11.15 -27.01
CA SER A 204 9.68 -11.01 -26.29
C SER A 204 10.64 -9.98 -26.91
N PHE A 205 10.50 -9.65 -28.19
CA PHE A 205 11.40 -8.75 -28.93
C PHE A 205 10.91 -7.30 -28.94
N PHE A 206 9.69 -7.03 -29.43
CA PHE A 206 9.22 -5.66 -29.61
C PHE A 206 8.98 -4.93 -28.27
N PRO A 207 8.29 -5.50 -27.26
CA PRO A 207 7.99 -4.77 -26.02
C PRO A 207 9.22 -4.28 -25.23
N PRO A 208 10.31 -5.06 -25.01
CA PRO A 208 11.51 -4.52 -24.36
C PRO A 208 12.28 -3.50 -25.22
N LEU A 209 12.29 -3.65 -26.55
CA LEU A 209 12.87 -2.65 -27.45
C LEU A 209 12.13 -1.30 -27.36
N ILE A 210 10.80 -1.32 -27.25
CA ILE A 210 9.98 -0.11 -27.06
C ILE A 210 10.16 0.44 -25.63
N TYR A 211 10.16 -0.41 -24.61
CA TYR A 211 10.29 -0.02 -23.19
C TYR A 211 11.61 0.71 -22.91
N PHE A 212 12.68 0.39 -23.63
CA PHE A 212 13.97 1.10 -23.54
C PHE A 212 13.84 2.63 -23.67
N PHE A 213 12.94 3.13 -24.53
CA PHE A 213 12.77 4.56 -24.79
C PHE A 213 11.89 5.26 -23.74
N PHE A 214 10.79 4.63 -23.33
CA PHE A 214 9.72 5.27 -22.54
C PHE A 214 9.70 4.89 -21.04
N GLY A 215 10.28 3.75 -20.67
CA GLY A 215 10.25 3.20 -19.32
C GLY A 215 11.18 3.91 -18.33
N THR A 216 10.71 4.12 -17.10
CA THR A 216 11.49 4.75 -16.01
C THR A 216 12.31 3.74 -15.22
N SER A 217 11.85 2.49 -15.12
CA SER A 217 12.53 1.44 -14.35
C SER A 217 13.73 0.84 -15.08
N ARG A 218 14.82 0.62 -14.35
CA ARG A 218 16.14 0.27 -14.91
C ARG A 218 16.49 -1.21 -14.88
N GLN A 219 15.92 -1.96 -13.94
CA GLN A 219 16.15 -3.41 -13.77
C GLN A 219 14.99 -4.27 -14.28
N VAL A 220 13.90 -3.63 -14.69
CA VAL A 220 12.69 -4.31 -15.14
C VAL A 220 12.86 -4.86 -16.55
N SER A 221 12.51 -6.13 -16.71
CA SER A 221 12.54 -6.86 -17.97
C SER A 221 11.11 -7.06 -18.50
N MET A 222 10.75 -6.26 -19.51
CA MET A 222 9.46 -6.27 -20.21
C MET A 222 9.36 -7.46 -21.18
N GLY A 223 8.16 -7.92 -21.56
CA GLY A 223 7.94 -8.98 -22.57
C GLY A 223 6.82 -9.96 -22.19
N THR A 224 7.00 -11.25 -22.45
CA THR A 224 6.02 -12.28 -22.05
C THR A 224 6.02 -12.56 -20.54
N VAL A 225 4.83 -12.75 -19.95
CA VAL A 225 4.67 -13.06 -18.52
C VAL A 225 3.46 -13.98 -18.29
N ALA A 226 3.60 -14.95 -17.38
CA ALA A 226 2.63 -16.02 -17.18
C ALA A 226 1.20 -15.54 -16.86
N ILE A 227 1.07 -14.53 -15.99
CA ILE A 227 -0.24 -13.99 -15.53
C ILE A 227 -1.07 -13.47 -16.71
N ILE A 228 -0.47 -12.59 -17.54
CA ILE A 228 -1.17 -11.99 -18.68
C ILE A 228 -1.43 -13.05 -19.76
N SER A 229 -0.48 -13.95 -19.98
CA SER A 229 -0.63 -15.03 -20.97
C SER A 229 -1.76 -16.01 -20.59
N LEU A 230 -1.93 -16.31 -19.29
CA LEU A 230 -3.03 -17.13 -18.79
C LEU A 230 -4.40 -16.46 -19.02
N LEU A 231 -4.50 -15.15 -18.79
CA LEU A 231 -5.72 -14.36 -19.04
C LEU A 231 -6.06 -14.27 -20.54
N VAL A 232 -5.07 -13.96 -21.38
CA VAL A 232 -5.23 -13.94 -22.85
C VAL A 232 -5.67 -15.32 -23.35
N GLY A 233 -5.08 -16.41 -22.84
CA GLY A 233 -5.51 -17.76 -23.18
C GLY A 233 -6.92 -18.12 -22.70
N GLY A 234 -7.40 -17.50 -21.63
CA GLY A 234 -8.81 -17.58 -21.20
C GLY A 234 -9.74 -16.94 -22.23
N LEU A 235 -9.48 -15.68 -22.59
CA LEU A 235 -10.20 -14.93 -23.62
C LEU A 235 -10.18 -15.64 -24.99
N VAL A 236 -9.02 -16.16 -25.40
CA VAL A 236 -8.82 -16.89 -26.67
C VAL A 236 -9.57 -18.22 -26.67
N SER A 237 -9.40 -19.07 -25.66
CA SER A 237 -10.08 -20.38 -25.58
C SER A 237 -11.60 -20.25 -25.45
N LYS A 238 -12.09 -19.21 -24.76
CA LYS A 238 -13.53 -18.89 -24.62
C LYS A 238 -14.20 -18.51 -25.95
N ASN A 239 -13.45 -17.93 -26.88
CA ASN A 239 -14.01 -17.39 -28.13
C ASN A 239 -13.64 -18.19 -29.38
N PHE A 240 -12.53 -18.94 -29.35
CA PHE A 240 -12.08 -19.85 -30.41
C PHE A 240 -11.64 -21.18 -29.79
N PRO A 241 -12.57 -22.03 -29.32
CA PRO A 241 -12.24 -23.31 -28.69
C PRO A 241 -11.60 -24.28 -29.69
N ALA A 242 -10.65 -25.10 -29.22
CA ALA A 242 -9.86 -25.98 -30.09
C ALA A 242 -10.71 -27.01 -30.87
N THR A 243 -11.87 -27.41 -30.32
CA THR A 243 -12.80 -28.36 -30.96
C THR A 243 -13.40 -27.88 -32.27
N LEU A 244 -13.43 -26.56 -32.53
CA LEU A 244 -13.93 -26.03 -33.80
C LEU A 244 -13.06 -26.44 -34.99
N GLY A 245 -11.75 -26.63 -34.79
CA GLY A 245 -10.83 -27.07 -35.85
C GLY A 245 -11.07 -28.51 -36.31
N SER A 246 -11.38 -29.41 -35.36
CA SER A 246 -11.68 -30.82 -35.67
C SER A 246 -13.05 -30.99 -36.33
N ALA A 247 -14.05 -30.18 -35.95
CA ALA A 247 -15.42 -30.30 -36.45
C ALA A 247 -15.56 -29.95 -37.95
N VAL A 248 -14.70 -29.07 -38.48
CA VAL A 248 -14.70 -28.68 -39.90
C VAL A 248 -14.09 -29.77 -40.81
N GLY A 249 -13.31 -30.71 -40.25
CA GLY A 249 -12.67 -31.78 -41.01
C GLY A 249 -13.52 -33.02 -41.27
N SER A 250 -14.72 -33.13 -40.69
CA SER A 250 -15.59 -34.32 -40.82
C SER A 250 -17.04 -34.04 -40.42
N PHE A 251 -17.85 -33.49 -41.34
CA PHE A 251 -19.30 -33.70 -41.38
C PHE A 251 -19.83 -33.45 -42.80
N ASP A 252 -20.73 -34.30 -43.26
CA ASP A 252 -21.29 -34.23 -44.61
C ASP A 252 -22.25 -33.06 -44.81
N ASN A 253 -22.31 -32.56 -46.04
CA ASN A 253 -23.22 -31.48 -46.43
C ASN A 253 -24.66 -31.98 -46.45
N GLU A 254 -25.54 -31.45 -45.58
CA GLU A 254 -26.92 -31.01 -45.94
C GLU A 254 -27.75 -30.43 -44.77
N THR A 255 -27.49 -30.78 -43.50
CA THR A 255 -28.50 -30.61 -42.42
C THR A 255 -28.30 -29.46 -41.41
N THR A 256 -27.23 -28.67 -41.48
CA THR A 256 -26.87 -27.69 -40.41
C THR A 256 -27.23 -26.22 -40.70
N THR A 257 -28.07 -25.94 -41.71
CA THR A 257 -28.51 -24.58 -42.07
C THR A 257 -29.36 -23.88 -40.99
N ALA A 258 -29.90 -24.62 -40.02
CA ALA A 258 -30.80 -24.10 -38.98
C ALA A 258 -30.10 -23.65 -37.67
N ILE A 259 -28.84 -24.00 -37.43
CA ILE A 259 -28.12 -23.69 -36.18
C ILE A 259 -26.83 -22.88 -36.42
N ALA A 260 -26.16 -23.05 -37.56
CA ALA A 260 -24.98 -22.26 -37.90
C ALA A 260 -25.30 -20.81 -38.33
N SER A 261 -26.55 -20.53 -38.69
CA SER A 261 -26.99 -19.36 -39.46
C SER A 261 -27.08 -18.03 -38.70
N GLN A 262 -26.62 -17.96 -37.44
CA GLN A 262 -26.71 -16.73 -36.63
C GLN A 262 -25.39 -16.29 -35.96
N GLN A 263 -24.24 -16.92 -36.23
CA GLN A 263 -22.99 -16.59 -35.51
C GLN A 263 -21.66 -16.66 -36.28
N LEU A 264 -21.63 -16.98 -37.59
CA LEU A 264 -20.38 -16.97 -38.36
C LEU A 264 -20.55 -16.57 -39.85
N THR A 265 -20.75 -15.27 -40.11
CA THR A 265 -20.66 -14.67 -41.46
C THR A 265 -19.35 -13.91 -41.65
N LEU A 266 -18.25 -14.67 -41.69
CA LEU A 266 -16.95 -14.23 -42.21
C LEU A 266 -16.40 -15.34 -43.12
N ASP A 267 -16.46 -15.08 -44.43
CA ASP A 267 -15.78 -15.75 -45.56
C ASP A 267 -15.50 -17.26 -45.48
N LEU A 268 -16.54 -18.05 -45.82
CA LEU A 268 -16.41 -19.45 -46.27
C LEU A 268 -16.83 -19.67 -47.74
N ASN A 269 -17.05 -18.59 -48.50
CA ASN A 269 -17.38 -18.62 -49.94
C ASN A 269 -16.19 -18.18 -50.84
N GLY A 270 -14.96 -18.36 -50.35
CA GLY A 270 -13.77 -18.17 -51.17
C GLY A 270 -13.58 -19.35 -52.13
N ASN A 271 -14.04 -19.20 -53.38
CA ASN A 271 -13.66 -20.14 -54.45
C ASN A 271 -12.13 -20.15 -54.57
N ASP A 272 -11.55 -21.34 -54.50
CA ASP A 272 -10.16 -21.56 -54.89
C ASP A 272 -9.97 -21.16 -56.37
N SER A 273 -8.75 -20.77 -56.76
CA SER A 273 -8.36 -20.19 -58.07
C SER A 273 -8.56 -18.68 -58.34
N THR A 274 -8.21 -17.79 -57.40
CA THR A 274 -7.60 -16.49 -57.79
C THR A 274 -6.22 -16.27 -57.15
N VAL A 275 -5.17 -16.33 -57.97
CA VAL A 275 -3.78 -16.09 -57.56
C VAL A 275 -3.52 -14.58 -57.44
N GLY A 276 -4.09 -13.97 -56.39
CA GLY A 276 -3.91 -12.56 -56.07
C GLY A 276 -2.56 -12.29 -55.39
N SER A 277 -1.52 -12.00 -56.17
CA SER A 277 -0.25 -11.36 -55.75
C SER A 277 0.25 -11.77 -54.34
N GLY A 278 0.68 -13.02 -54.19
CA GLY A 278 1.11 -13.57 -52.89
C GLY A 278 2.17 -12.72 -52.20
N SER A 279 1.88 -12.30 -50.95
CA SER A 279 2.92 -11.79 -50.06
C SER A 279 3.90 -12.92 -49.72
N PRO A 280 5.22 -12.67 -49.53
CA PRO A 280 6.21 -13.74 -49.31
C PRO A 280 6.11 -14.46 -47.94
N PHE A 281 4.96 -14.42 -47.28
CA PHE A 281 4.90 -14.34 -45.82
C PHE A 281 3.63 -14.98 -45.23
N GLN A 282 3.39 -16.24 -45.56
CA GLN A 282 2.18 -16.98 -45.18
C GLN A 282 2.31 -17.59 -43.77
N TRP A 283 1.85 -16.84 -42.76
CA TRP A 283 1.79 -17.27 -41.36
C TRP A 283 0.77 -18.39 -41.10
N SER A 284 1.21 -19.65 -41.25
CA SER A 284 0.49 -20.90 -40.94
C SER A 284 -0.78 -21.20 -41.75
N SER A 285 -0.95 -22.47 -42.12
CA SER A 285 -2.15 -22.99 -42.81
C SER A 285 -3.37 -23.19 -41.88
N ASP A 286 -3.18 -22.93 -40.58
CA ASP A 286 -4.16 -22.93 -39.49
C ASP A 286 -5.23 -21.82 -39.49
N PRO A 287 -6.47 -21.93 -40.06
CA PRO A 287 -7.47 -20.88 -39.91
C PRO A 287 -7.86 -20.62 -38.44
N VAL A 288 -7.89 -21.64 -37.58
CA VAL A 288 -8.17 -21.47 -36.14
C VAL A 288 -6.98 -20.75 -35.47
N SER A 289 -5.75 -21.17 -35.75
CA SER A 289 -4.54 -20.49 -35.25
C SER A 289 -4.48 -19.02 -35.68
N ARG A 290 -4.84 -18.69 -36.92
CA ARG A 290 -4.90 -17.31 -37.43
C ARG A 290 -5.88 -16.45 -36.63
N ASN A 291 -7.11 -16.93 -36.42
CA ASN A 291 -8.14 -16.20 -35.67
C ASN A 291 -7.77 -16.00 -34.19
N ARG A 292 -7.10 -16.99 -33.58
CA ARG A 292 -6.55 -16.89 -32.21
C ARG A 292 -5.48 -15.81 -32.10
N VAL A 293 -4.54 -15.75 -33.05
CA VAL A 293 -3.52 -14.68 -33.12
C VAL A 293 -4.17 -13.32 -33.34
N ALA A 294 -5.09 -13.18 -34.29
CA ALA A 294 -5.78 -11.90 -34.56
C ALA A 294 -6.49 -11.34 -33.31
N LEU A 295 -7.27 -12.17 -32.59
CA LEU A 295 -7.91 -11.77 -31.33
C LEU A 295 -6.88 -11.31 -30.27
N ALA A 296 -5.74 -11.99 -30.16
CA ALA A 296 -4.68 -11.60 -29.22
C ALA A 296 -4.03 -10.25 -29.60
N CYS A 297 -3.89 -9.95 -30.90
CA CYS A 297 -3.37 -8.67 -31.39
C CYS A 297 -4.35 -7.52 -31.14
N VAL A 298 -5.64 -7.72 -31.41
CA VAL A 298 -6.71 -6.74 -31.11
C VAL A 298 -6.78 -6.48 -29.60
N THR A 299 -6.69 -7.54 -28.78
CA THR A 299 -6.61 -7.43 -27.32
C THR A 299 -5.38 -6.62 -26.89
N CYS A 300 -4.23 -6.82 -27.53
CA CYS A 300 -3.00 -6.05 -27.29
C CYS A 300 -3.19 -4.55 -27.60
N LEU A 301 -3.81 -4.23 -28.74
CA LEU A 301 -4.10 -2.86 -29.13
C LEU A 301 -5.06 -2.18 -28.15
N CYS A 302 -6.18 -2.83 -27.82
CA CYS A 302 -7.15 -2.29 -26.87
C CYS A 302 -6.56 -2.12 -25.47
N VAL A 303 -5.79 -3.09 -24.97
CA VAL A 303 -5.07 -2.98 -23.68
C VAL A 303 -4.08 -1.82 -23.70
N GLY A 304 -3.32 -1.66 -24.79
CA GLY A 304 -2.36 -0.57 -24.96
C GLY A 304 -3.03 0.82 -24.99
N LEU A 305 -4.14 0.95 -25.72
CA LEU A 305 -4.92 2.19 -25.79
C LEU A 305 -5.58 2.53 -24.44
N ILE A 306 -6.13 1.55 -23.72
CA ILE A 306 -6.69 1.76 -22.37
C ILE A 306 -5.57 2.18 -21.41
N GLN A 307 -4.41 1.53 -21.44
CA GLN A 307 -3.26 1.91 -20.61
C GLN A 307 -2.76 3.31 -20.94
N LEU A 308 -2.61 3.66 -22.23
CA LEU A 308 -2.22 4.99 -22.67
C LEU A 308 -3.21 6.07 -22.21
N ALA A 309 -4.53 5.82 -22.33
CA ALA A 309 -5.58 6.73 -21.87
C ALA A 309 -5.53 6.93 -20.35
N MET A 310 -5.43 5.84 -19.56
CA MET A 310 -5.25 5.92 -18.11
C MET A 310 -3.95 6.67 -17.73
N GLY A 311 -2.91 6.59 -18.56
CA GLY A 311 -1.63 7.28 -18.41
C GLY A 311 -1.72 8.78 -18.63
N VAL A 312 -2.36 9.20 -19.74
CA VAL A 312 -2.65 10.60 -20.06
C VAL A 312 -3.55 11.24 -19.01
N LEU A 313 -4.59 10.52 -18.55
CA LEU A 313 -5.44 10.91 -17.42
C LEU A 313 -4.74 10.83 -16.05
N ARG A 314 -3.47 10.40 -16.02
CA ARG A 314 -2.61 10.24 -14.83
C ARG A 314 -3.23 9.41 -13.70
N LEU A 315 -4.02 8.40 -14.05
CA LEU A 315 -4.69 7.47 -13.12
C LEU A 315 -3.72 6.52 -12.39
N GLY A 316 -2.40 6.66 -12.58
CA GLY A 316 -1.37 5.92 -11.84
C GLY A 316 -1.45 6.07 -10.31
N PHE A 317 -2.24 7.02 -9.78
CA PHE A 317 -2.59 7.07 -8.35
C PHE A 317 -3.37 5.83 -7.86
N LEU A 318 -4.10 5.13 -8.74
CA LEU A 318 -4.83 3.90 -8.43
C LEU A 318 -3.89 2.81 -7.86
N THR A 319 -2.62 2.84 -8.27
CA THR A 319 -1.56 1.95 -7.76
C THR A 319 -1.15 2.21 -6.30
N ARG A 320 -1.87 3.06 -5.56
CA ARG A 320 -1.75 3.24 -4.11
C ARG A 320 -2.75 2.39 -3.31
N TYR A 321 -3.84 1.92 -3.94
CA TYR A 321 -4.84 1.05 -3.30
C TYR A 321 -4.53 -0.44 -3.47
N LEU A 322 -3.57 -0.77 -4.34
CA LEU A 322 -3.00 -2.10 -4.49
C LEU A 322 -1.92 -2.29 -3.42
N SER A 323 -2.27 -2.96 -2.33
CA SER A 323 -1.40 -3.22 -1.18
C SER A 323 -0.44 -4.39 -1.44
N ASP A 324 0.76 -4.37 -0.85
CA ASP A 324 1.75 -5.44 -1.01
C ASP A 324 1.19 -6.84 -0.64
N PRO A 325 0.39 -7.03 0.44
CA PRO A 325 -0.25 -8.30 0.76
C PRO A 325 -1.28 -8.77 -0.29
N LEU A 326 -2.07 -7.84 -0.85
CA LEU A 326 -3.02 -8.13 -1.94
C LEU A 326 -2.27 -8.64 -3.18
N ILE A 327 -1.21 -7.93 -3.58
CA ILE A 327 -0.38 -8.31 -4.75
C ILE A 327 0.28 -9.68 -4.50
N SER A 328 0.79 -9.93 -3.29
CA SER A 328 1.41 -11.19 -2.91
C SER A 328 0.44 -12.37 -2.93
N GLY A 329 -0.73 -12.25 -2.31
CA GLY A 329 -1.76 -13.29 -2.31
C GLY A 329 -2.29 -13.58 -3.72
N PHE A 330 -2.51 -12.53 -4.52
CA PHE A 330 -2.89 -12.65 -5.94
C PHE A 330 -1.82 -13.38 -6.76
N THR A 331 -0.55 -13.00 -6.65
CA THR A 331 0.54 -13.61 -7.43
C THR A 331 0.82 -15.07 -7.04
N MET A 332 0.68 -15.41 -5.76
CA MET A 332 0.70 -16.80 -5.28
C MET A 332 -0.46 -17.61 -5.90
N GLY A 333 -1.69 -17.09 -5.85
CA GLY A 333 -2.86 -17.75 -6.44
C GLY A 333 -2.73 -17.98 -7.96
N VAL A 334 -2.18 -17.01 -8.71
CA VAL A 334 -1.92 -17.21 -10.15
C VAL A 334 -0.78 -18.19 -10.39
N ALA A 335 0.24 -18.25 -9.51
CA ALA A 335 1.30 -19.25 -9.63
C ALA A 335 0.76 -20.68 -9.52
N ILE A 336 -0.27 -20.92 -8.69
CA ILE A 336 -0.97 -22.21 -8.64
C ILE A 336 -1.65 -22.51 -9.99
N HIS A 337 -2.46 -21.60 -10.54
CA HIS A 337 -3.09 -21.79 -11.86
C HIS A 337 -2.06 -22.07 -12.97
N VAL A 338 -0.96 -21.31 -13.00
CA VAL A 338 0.13 -21.52 -13.96
C VAL A 338 0.75 -22.91 -13.76
N PHE A 339 1.08 -23.30 -12.53
CA PHE A 339 1.58 -24.66 -12.23
C PHE A 339 0.64 -25.75 -12.76
N SER A 340 -0.65 -25.68 -12.41
CA SER A 340 -1.66 -26.68 -12.80
C SER A 340 -1.87 -26.76 -14.32
N SER A 341 -1.76 -25.63 -15.03
CA SER A 341 -1.81 -25.60 -16.49
C SER A 341 -0.59 -26.25 -17.15
N GLN A 342 0.55 -26.34 -16.46
CA GLN A 342 1.78 -26.96 -16.98
C GLN A 342 1.78 -28.49 -16.88
N ILE A 343 1.01 -29.08 -15.95
CA ILE A 343 1.04 -30.52 -15.68
C ILE A 343 0.64 -31.34 -16.92
N LYS A 344 -0.32 -30.88 -17.73
CA LYS A 344 -0.71 -31.58 -18.98
C LYS A 344 0.46 -31.74 -19.96
N TYR A 345 1.38 -30.77 -20.03
CA TYR A 345 2.59 -30.83 -20.86
C TYR A 345 3.71 -31.67 -20.24
N VAL A 346 3.70 -31.89 -18.91
CA VAL A 346 4.58 -32.86 -18.23
C VAL A 346 4.14 -34.29 -18.51
N LEU A 347 2.82 -34.56 -18.46
CA LEU A 347 2.22 -35.86 -18.73
C LEU A 347 2.07 -36.18 -20.24
N GLY A 348 2.10 -35.17 -21.10
CA GLY A 348 1.92 -35.28 -22.57
C GLY A 348 0.46 -35.36 -23.04
N ILE A 349 -0.49 -35.47 -22.10
CA ILE A 349 -1.93 -35.69 -22.35
C ILE A 349 -2.66 -34.43 -22.84
N GLU A 350 -3.87 -34.61 -23.35
CA GLU A 350 -4.79 -33.51 -23.67
C GLU A 350 -5.84 -33.35 -22.58
N VAL A 351 -6.05 -32.11 -22.17
CA VAL A 351 -7.03 -31.73 -21.14
C VAL A 351 -7.79 -30.51 -21.67
N PRO A 352 -9.13 -30.57 -21.75
CA PRO A 352 -9.93 -29.44 -22.20
C PRO A 352 -9.79 -28.27 -21.20
N ARG A 353 -9.62 -27.05 -21.70
CA ARG A 353 -9.48 -25.88 -20.83
C ARG A 353 -10.84 -25.46 -20.27
N ARG A 354 -11.00 -25.59 -18.95
CA ARG A 354 -12.13 -25.00 -18.21
C ARG A 354 -11.85 -23.52 -17.95
N ASN A 355 -12.85 -22.68 -18.16
CA ASN A 355 -12.80 -21.24 -17.87
C ASN A 355 -13.90 -20.88 -16.87
N GLY A 356 -13.69 -19.82 -16.07
CA GLY A 356 -14.65 -19.33 -15.07
C GLY A 356 -14.49 -19.94 -13.67
N VAL A 357 -15.53 -19.81 -12.85
CA VAL A 357 -15.55 -20.22 -11.44
C VAL A 357 -15.36 -21.74 -11.30
N PHE A 358 -14.57 -22.16 -10.31
CA PHE A 358 -14.11 -23.54 -10.07
C PHE A 358 -13.38 -24.22 -11.24
N SER A 359 -12.92 -23.46 -12.25
CA SER A 359 -12.12 -23.95 -13.37
C SER A 359 -10.90 -24.78 -12.93
N LEU A 360 -10.23 -24.40 -11.85
CA LEU A 360 -9.03 -25.08 -11.35
C LEU A 360 -9.34 -26.47 -10.74
N PRO A 361 -10.27 -26.64 -9.78
CA PRO A 361 -10.75 -27.97 -9.37
C PRO A 361 -11.25 -28.84 -10.53
N LEU A 362 -11.99 -28.26 -11.47
CA LEU A 362 -12.51 -28.99 -12.65
C LEU A 362 -11.38 -29.44 -13.60
N HIS A 363 -10.37 -28.60 -13.82
CA HIS A 363 -9.17 -28.97 -14.58
C HIS A 363 -8.39 -30.11 -13.90
N TYR A 364 -8.30 -30.13 -12.56
CA TYR A 364 -7.73 -31.27 -11.84
C TYR A 364 -8.57 -32.55 -11.96
N PHE A 365 -9.91 -32.44 -12.00
CA PHE A 365 -10.79 -33.59 -12.26
C PHE A 365 -10.58 -34.16 -13.67
N ASP A 366 -10.57 -33.31 -14.71
CA ASP A 366 -10.31 -33.75 -16.09
C ASP A 366 -8.87 -34.31 -16.25
N LEU A 367 -7.87 -33.73 -15.57
CA LEU A 367 -6.50 -34.22 -15.52
C LEU A 367 -6.41 -35.63 -14.90
N LEU A 368 -7.11 -35.87 -13.80
CA LEU A 368 -7.16 -37.19 -13.14
C LEU A 368 -7.94 -38.22 -13.97
N ARG A 369 -8.97 -37.79 -14.72
CA ARG A 369 -9.71 -38.66 -15.64
C ARG A 369 -8.85 -39.14 -16.81
N ASN A 370 -8.04 -38.25 -17.38
CA ASN A 370 -7.21 -38.54 -18.56
C ASN A 370 -5.80 -39.07 -18.20
N ILE A 371 -5.52 -39.36 -16.93
CA ILE A 371 -4.18 -39.73 -16.46
C ILE A 371 -3.66 -41.05 -17.06
N THR A 372 -4.55 -41.93 -17.51
CA THR A 372 -4.22 -43.19 -18.19
C THR A 372 -3.61 -43.00 -19.59
N GLU A 373 -3.77 -41.83 -20.22
CA GLU A 373 -3.20 -41.50 -21.52
C GLU A 373 -1.75 -40.98 -21.44
N THR A 374 -1.15 -41.00 -20.23
CA THR A 374 0.17 -40.40 -19.95
C THR A 374 1.29 -40.98 -20.79
N ASN A 375 2.03 -40.09 -21.46
CA ASN A 375 3.21 -40.42 -22.23
C ASN A 375 4.45 -40.51 -21.32
N PHE A 376 4.84 -41.72 -20.92
CA PHE A 376 5.96 -41.96 -20.01
C PHE A 376 7.31 -41.39 -20.48
N VAL A 377 7.57 -41.32 -21.79
CA VAL A 377 8.79 -40.71 -22.35
C VAL A 377 8.77 -39.20 -22.13
N THR A 378 7.61 -38.56 -22.32
CA THR A 378 7.39 -37.14 -22.05
C THR A 378 7.60 -36.82 -20.57
N VAL A 379 7.08 -37.66 -19.67
CA VAL A 379 7.30 -37.55 -18.21
C VAL A 379 8.77 -37.71 -17.84
N GLY A 380 9.47 -38.71 -18.39
CA GLY A 380 10.89 -38.92 -18.15
C GLY A 380 11.74 -37.70 -18.51
N ILE A 381 11.53 -37.14 -19.71
CA ILE A 381 12.20 -35.93 -20.17
C ILE A 381 11.86 -34.73 -19.29
N ALA A 382 10.59 -34.57 -18.88
CA ALA A 382 10.17 -33.50 -17.97
C ALA A 382 10.85 -33.60 -16.59
N VAL A 383 10.84 -34.77 -15.96
CA VAL A 383 11.42 -34.99 -14.63
C VAL A 383 12.93 -34.76 -14.65
N VAL A 384 13.64 -35.31 -15.64
CA VAL A 384 15.08 -35.06 -15.81
C VAL A 384 15.36 -33.57 -16.02
N SER A 385 14.55 -32.87 -16.83
CA SER A 385 14.68 -31.43 -17.03
C SER A 385 14.45 -30.63 -15.76
N ILE A 386 13.40 -30.94 -14.98
CA ILE A 386 13.10 -30.29 -13.70
C ILE A 386 14.25 -30.50 -12.70
N VAL A 387 14.76 -31.73 -12.57
CA VAL A 387 15.88 -32.06 -11.67
C VAL A 387 17.15 -31.29 -12.07
N ILE A 388 17.52 -31.30 -13.34
CA ILE A 388 18.69 -30.55 -13.83
C ILE A 388 18.53 -29.05 -13.60
N LEU A 389 17.37 -28.46 -13.91
CA LEU A 389 17.07 -27.04 -13.68
C LEU A 389 17.14 -26.68 -12.19
N TYR A 390 16.54 -27.49 -11.32
CA TYR A 390 16.51 -27.27 -9.88
C TYR A 390 17.90 -27.38 -9.25
N VAL A 391 18.61 -28.49 -9.50
CA VAL A 391 19.98 -28.71 -9.00
C VAL A 391 20.92 -27.61 -9.50
N THR A 392 20.81 -27.21 -10.77
CA THR A 392 21.66 -26.14 -11.31
C THR A 392 21.37 -24.79 -10.67
N LYS A 393 20.10 -24.45 -10.41
CA LYS A 393 19.73 -23.15 -9.82
C LYS A 393 20.02 -23.07 -8.32
N GLU A 394 19.69 -24.10 -7.54
CA GLU A 394 19.77 -24.05 -6.08
C GLU A 394 21.13 -24.53 -5.53
N LEU A 395 21.82 -25.46 -6.20
CA LEU A 395 23.07 -26.07 -5.69
C LEU A 395 24.31 -25.64 -6.48
N VAL A 396 24.23 -25.47 -7.80
CA VAL A 396 25.38 -25.15 -8.66
C VAL A 396 25.60 -23.65 -8.79
N ASN A 397 24.59 -22.88 -9.22
CA ASN A 397 24.68 -21.44 -9.45
C ASN A 397 25.21 -20.64 -8.23
N PRO A 398 24.79 -20.85 -6.96
CA PRO A 398 25.37 -20.12 -5.82
C PRO A 398 26.83 -20.52 -5.49
N LYS A 399 27.32 -21.66 -5.98
CA LYS A 399 28.74 -22.04 -5.92
C LYS A 399 29.51 -21.42 -7.09
N VAL A 400 28.99 -21.54 -8.31
CA VAL A 400 29.59 -20.98 -9.54
C VAL A 400 29.67 -19.46 -9.48
N ARG A 401 28.70 -18.76 -8.88
CA ARG A 401 28.71 -17.29 -8.68
C ARG A 401 29.88 -16.78 -7.81
N LYS A 402 30.59 -17.67 -7.10
CA LYS A 402 31.84 -17.35 -6.39
C LYS A 402 33.09 -17.40 -7.27
N ARG A 403 32.98 -17.98 -8.49
CA ARG A 403 34.06 -18.16 -9.48
C ARG A 403 33.83 -17.35 -10.75
N ILE A 404 32.58 -17.27 -11.22
CA ILE A 404 32.17 -16.63 -12.48
C ILE A 404 31.12 -15.56 -12.15
N LYS A 405 31.21 -14.40 -12.81
CA LYS A 405 30.36 -13.23 -12.54
C LYS A 405 28.92 -13.36 -13.09
N ALA A 406 28.65 -14.42 -13.86
CA ALA A 406 27.37 -14.73 -14.50
C ALA A 406 26.93 -16.19 -14.18
N PRO A 407 25.62 -16.48 -14.17
CA PRO A 407 25.08 -17.81 -13.92
C PRO A 407 25.14 -18.63 -15.21
N LEU A 408 24.97 -19.95 -15.07
CA LEU A 408 24.81 -20.81 -16.24
C LEU A 408 23.38 -20.59 -16.81
N PRO A 409 23.23 -20.28 -18.12
CA PRO A 409 21.93 -20.16 -18.77
C PRO A 409 21.33 -21.55 -19.03
N ILE A 410 20.99 -22.24 -17.94
CA ILE A 410 20.57 -23.65 -17.93
C ILE A 410 19.29 -23.88 -18.72
N GLU A 411 18.41 -22.89 -18.82
CA GLU A 411 17.22 -22.94 -19.67
C GLU A 411 17.57 -23.16 -21.15
N LEU A 412 18.61 -22.49 -21.67
CA LEU A 412 19.05 -22.68 -23.05
C LEU A 412 19.73 -24.04 -23.25
N LEU A 413 20.49 -24.50 -22.27
CA LEU A 413 21.10 -25.85 -22.30
C LEU A 413 20.02 -26.94 -22.37
N ILE A 414 18.96 -26.83 -21.56
CA ILE A 414 17.81 -27.74 -21.61
C ILE A 414 17.08 -27.68 -22.95
N VAL A 415 16.86 -26.48 -23.51
CA VAL A 415 16.29 -26.34 -24.86
C VAL A 415 17.19 -27.00 -25.91
N SER A 416 18.48 -26.70 -25.95
CA SER A 416 19.41 -27.23 -26.96
C SER A 416 19.58 -28.74 -26.86
N LEU A 417 19.70 -29.28 -25.63
CA LEU A 417 19.78 -30.71 -25.39
C LEU A 417 18.46 -31.41 -25.77
N GLY A 418 17.31 -30.79 -25.45
CA GLY A 418 15.98 -31.25 -25.86
C GLY A 418 15.82 -31.29 -27.38
N THR A 419 16.24 -30.24 -28.11
CA THR A 419 16.29 -30.22 -29.58
C THR A 419 17.15 -31.37 -30.12
N ILE A 420 18.40 -31.49 -29.64
CA ILE A 420 19.36 -32.49 -30.13
C ILE A 420 18.81 -33.91 -29.94
N LEU A 421 18.34 -34.23 -28.73
CA LEU A 421 17.74 -35.53 -28.44
C LEU A 421 16.45 -35.75 -29.26
N SER A 422 15.59 -34.75 -29.40
CA SER A 422 14.34 -34.89 -30.16
C SER A 422 14.55 -35.04 -31.66
N TYR A 423 15.64 -34.48 -32.21
CA TYR A 423 16.03 -34.63 -33.61
C TYR A 423 16.64 -36.01 -33.86
N PHE A 424 17.66 -36.43 -33.10
CA PHE A 424 18.35 -37.70 -33.33
C PHE A 424 17.55 -38.94 -32.91
N LEU A 425 16.59 -38.82 -31.98
CA LEU A 425 15.71 -39.93 -31.57
C LEU A 425 14.32 -39.87 -32.23
N ASP A 426 14.08 -38.87 -33.10
CA ASP A 426 12.84 -38.65 -33.85
C ASP A 426 11.58 -38.73 -32.97
N LEU A 427 11.64 -38.13 -31.76
CA LEU A 427 10.72 -38.41 -30.64
C LEU A 427 9.24 -38.19 -30.95
N LYS A 428 8.91 -37.30 -31.90
CA LYS A 428 7.54 -37.09 -32.37
C LYS A 428 6.98 -38.33 -33.07
N LYS A 429 7.78 -38.99 -33.93
CA LYS A 429 7.35 -40.18 -34.68
C LYS A 429 7.41 -41.43 -33.82
N ASN A 430 8.53 -41.63 -33.12
CA ASN A 430 8.84 -42.88 -32.45
C ASN A 430 8.12 -43.04 -31.09
N TYR A 431 7.81 -41.93 -30.42
CA TYR A 431 7.27 -41.93 -29.05
C TYR A 431 6.09 -40.96 -28.84
N ASN A 432 5.51 -40.43 -29.91
CA ASN A 432 4.41 -39.44 -29.87
C ASN A 432 4.65 -38.26 -28.90
N VAL A 433 5.91 -37.79 -28.80
CA VAL A 433 6.25 -36.65 -27.94
C VAL A 433 5.87 -35.35 -28.65
N LYS A 434 5.12 -34.50 -27.96
CA LYS A 434 4.64 -33.23 -28.51
C LYS A 434 5.76 -32.20 -28.55
N ILE A 435 6.06 -31.71 -29.76
CA ILE A 435 7.08 -30.70 -30.03
C ILE A 435 6.47 -29.34 -30.39
N VAL A 436 7.31 -28.32 -30.45
CA VAL A 436 6.97 -26.93 -30.79
C VAL A 436 6.38 -26.76 -32.19
N GLY A 437 6.90 -27.48 -33.19
CA GLY A 437 6.45 -27.37 -34.58
C GLY A 437 7.05 -26.16 -35.31
N THR A 438 6.58 -25.87 -36.52
CA THR A 438 7.22 -24.92 -37.43
C THR A 438 7.33 -23.50 -36.85
N ILE A 439 8.54 -22.94 -36.86
CA ILE A 439 8.82 -21.57 -36.45
C ILE A 439 9.26 -20.80 -37.70
N PRO A 440 8.41 -19.92 -38.24
CA PRO A 440 8.73 -19.22 -39.46
C PRO A 440 9.74 -18.09 -39.16
N THR A 441 10.78 -18.00 -39.99
CA THR A 441 11.92 -17.10 -39.78
C THR A 441 11.65 -15.72 -40.35
N GLY A 442 12.08 -14.67 -39.63
CA GLY A 442 11.91 -13.28 -40.04
C GLY A 442 11.26 -12.40 -38.98
N ILE A 443 10.94 -11.17 -39.38
CA ILE A 443 10.19 -10.18 -38.60
C ILE A 443 8.82 -10.01 -39.27
N PRO A 444 7.69 -10.01 -38.53
CA PRO A 444 6.39 -9.74 -39.13
C PRO A 444 6.35 -8.33 -39.77
N PRO A 445 5.74 -8.17 -40.97
CA PRO A 445 5.36 -6.86 -41.47
C PRO A 445 4.29 -6.26 -40.54
N PRO A 446 4.22 -4.92 -40.40
CA PRO A 446 3.19 -4.29 -39.58
C PRO A 446 1.81 -4.48 -40.21
N GLU A 447 0.89 -5.15 -39.50
CA GLU A 447 -0.48 -5.41 -39.91
C GLU A 447 -1.46 -4.70 -38.95
N LEU A 448 -2.58 -4.18 -39.45
CA LEU A 448 -3.62 -3.60 -38.60
C LEU A 448 -4.42 -4.72 -37.91
N PRO A 449 -4.54 -4.75 -36.57
CA PRO A 449 -5.35 -5.76 -35.88
C PRO A 449 -6.82 -5.70 -36.30
N ASP A 450 -7.39 -6.85 -36.70
CA ASP A 450 -8.75 -6.90 -37.25
C ASP A 450 -9.85 -6.70 -36.20
N PHE A 451 -10.43 -5.50 -36.20
CA PHE A 451 -11.54 -5.13 -35.33
C PHE A 451 -12.84 -5.92 -35.60
N SER A 452 -12.99 -6.66 -36.70
CA SER A 452 -14.21 -7.46 -36.97
C SER A 452 -14.48 -8.51 -35.88
N ILE A 453 -13.41 -9.02 -35.26
CA ILE A 453 -13.44 -10.07 -34.24
C ILE A 453 -13.89 -9.50 -32.86
N LEU A 454 -13.80 -8.17 -32.67
CA LEU A 454 -14.05 -7.50 -31.39
C LEU A 454 -15.54 -7.43 -31.05
N ARG A 455 -16.00 -8.32 -30.17
CA ARG A 455 -17.38 -8.32 -29.65
C ARG A 455 -17.49 -7.56 -28.33
N ALA A 456 -18.59 -6.83 -28.16
CA ALA A 456 -18.84 -6.01 -26.96
C ALA A 456 -18.77 -6.79 -25.63
N SER A 457 -19.10 -8.09 -25.65
CA SER A 457 -18.96 -8.98 -24.50
C SER A 457 -17.52 -9.17 -23.99
N MET A 458 -16.51 -8.91 -24.83
CA MET A 458 -15.09 -8.99 -24.46
C MET A 458 -14.60 -7.77 -23.65
N ALA A 459 -15.34 -6.65 -23.65
CA ALA A 459 -14.86 -5.37 -23.12
C ALA A 459 -14.44 -5.44 -21.65
N ILE A 460 -15.19 -6.18 -20.82
CA ILE A 460 -14.89 -6.37 -19.39
C ILE A 460 -13.57 -7.15 -19.21
N GLU A 461 -13.36 -8.20 -20.00
CA GLU A 461 -12.13 -9.02 -19.95
C GLU A 461 -10.90 -8.20 -20.39
N ILE A 462 -11.04 -7.42 -21.47
CA ILE A 462 -9.97 -6.54 -21.99
C ILE A 462 -9.60 -5.44 -20.97
N VAL A 463 -10.59 -4.76 -20.37
CA VAL A 463 -10.35 -3.76 -19.31
C VAL A 463 -9.69 -4.39 -18.09
N THR A 464 -10.12 -5.59 -17.70
CA THR A 464 -9.56 -6.33 -16.56
C THR A 464 -8.11 -6.74 -16.82
N ILE A 465 -7.79 -7.23 -18.03
CA ILE A 465 -6.41 -7.48 -18.46
C ILE A 465 -5.56 -6.20 -18.41
N ALA A 466 -6.08 -5.07 -18.90
CA ALA A 466 -5.36 -3.80 -18.89
C ALA A 466 -4.98 -3.33 -17.48
N ILE A 467 -5.91 -3.48 -16.52
CA ILE A 467 -5.70 -3.14 -15.10
C ILE A 467 -4.75 -4.13 -14.42
N ILE A 468 -4.92 -5.44 -14.62
CA ILE A 468 -4.04 -6.48 -14.03
C ILE A 468 -2.60 -6.33 -14.54
N ALA A 469 -2.43 -6.20 -15.86
CA ALA A 469 -1.12 -6.02 -16.48
C ALA A 469 -0.40 -4.80 -15.90
N PHE A 470 -1.08 -3.65 -15.88
CA PHE A 470 -0.52 -2.41 -15.32
C PHE A 470 -0.16 -2.54 -13.82
N SER A 471 -1.07 -3.12 -13.04
CA SER A 471 -0.91 -3.37 -11.59
C SER A 471 0.39 -4.13 -11.29
N VAL A 472 0.57 -5.30 -11.92
CA VAL A 472 1.77 -6.13 -11.74
C VAL A 472 3.04 -5.38 -12.17
N CYS A 473 3.00 -4.69 -13.32
CA CYS A 473 4.17 -4.05 -13.90
C CYS A 473 4.68 -2.85 -13.07
N VAL A 474 3.80 -1.95 -12.63
CA VAL A 474 4.21 -0.84 -11.75
C VAL A 474 4.63 -1.34 -10.37
N SER A 475 4.04 -2.42 -9.86
CA SER A 475 4.43 -2.99 -8.57
C SER A 475 5.87 -3.52 -8.62
N LEU A 476 6.22 -4.26 -9.67
CA LEU A 476 7.59 -4.73 -9.88
C LEU A 476 8.58 -3.57 -10.10
N ALA A 477 8.18 -2.56 -10.88
CA ALA A 477 8.98 -1.36 -11.09
C ALA A 477 9.27 -0.60 -9.78
N LYS A 478 8.25 -0.40 -8.92
CA LYS A 478 8.42 0.20 -7.58
C LYS A 478 9.36 -0.62 -6.69
N ILE A 479 9.29 -1.96 -6.73
CA ILE A 479 10.17 -2.84 -5.95
C ILE A 479 11.64 -2.59 -6.33
N PHE A 480 11.97 -2.56 -7.62
CA PHE A 480 13.35 -2.29 -8.05
C PHE A 480 13.78 -0.83 -7.84
N GLY A 481 12.88 0.15 -8.01
CA GLY A 481 13.14 1.55 -7.66
C GLY A 481 13.50 1.72 -6.18
N LYS A 482 12.69 1.14 -5.27
CA LYS A 482 12.95 1.13 -3.82
C LYS A 482 14.25 0.39 -3.47
N LYS A 483 14.57 -0.71 -4.17
CA LYS A 483 15.80 -1.49 -3.95
C LYS A 483 17.09 -0.73 -4.34
N HIS A 484 17.01 0.11 -5.38
CA HIS A 484 18.14 0.87 -5.92
C HIS A 484 18.10 2.38 -5.63
N ASN A 485 17.20 2.82 -4.74
CA ASN A 485 17.02 4.22 -4.33
C ASN A 485 16.77 5.19 -5.50
N TYR A 486 15.86 4.83 -6.41
CA TYR A 486 15.32 5.76 -7.42
C TYR A 486 13.79 5.74 -7.47
N GLU A 487 13.19 6.88 -7.79
CA GLU A 487 11.75 7.01 -7.95
C GLU A 487 11.28 6.46 -9.31
N VAL A 488 10.15 5.76 -9.29
CA VAL A 488 9.42 5.27 -10.47
C VAL A 488 8.10 6.02 -10.54
N ALA A 489 7.82 6.65 -11.68
CA ALA A 489 6.62 7.48 -11.87
C ALA A 489 5.47 6.64 -12.46
N PRO A 490 4.41 6.28 -11.69
CA PRO A 490 3.41 5.32 -12.13
C PRO A 490 2.67 5.71 -13.41
N SER A 491 2.43 7.00 -13.63
CA SER A 491 1.76 7.48 -14.84
C SER A 491 2.66 7.48 -16.09
N GLN A 492 3.99 7.58 -15.93
CA GLN A 492 4.93 7.43 -17.06
C GLN A 492 5.14 5.96 -17.40
N GLU A 493 5.24 5.08 -16.40
CA GLU A 493 5.20 3.62 -16.61
C GLU A 493 3.92 3.21 -17.36
N LEU A 494 2.77 3.75 -16.97
CA LEU A 494 1.48 3.50 -17.60
C LEU A 494 1.44 3.91 -19.08
N ILE A 495 2.02 5.07 -19.42
CA ILE A 495 2.23 5.51 -20.81
C ILE A 495 3.19 4.56 -21.53
N ALA A 496 4.31 4.19 -20.91
CA ALA A 496 5.32 3.32 -21.51
C ALA A 496 4.74 1.92 -21.85
N TYR A 497 4.01 1.29 -20.92
CA TYR A 497 3.35 0.00 -21.17
C TYR A 497 2.23 0.13 -22.22
N GLY A 498 1.48 1.23 -22.21
CA GLY A 498 0.51 1.55 -23.24
C GLY A 498 1.13 1.58 -24.64
N ILE A 499 2.24 2.32 -24.81
CA ILE A 499 2.97 2.39 -26.09
C ILE A 499 3.58 1.02 -26.46
N CYS A 500 4.13 0.27 -25.51
CA CYS A 500 4.67 -1.08 -25.77
C CYS A 500 3.60 -2.03 -26.35
N ASN A 501 2.39 -1.99 -25.80
CA ASN A 501 1.28 -2.86 -26.23
C ASN A 501 0.64 -2.36 -27.53
N THR A 502 0.37 -1.05 -27.65
CA THR A 502 -0.17 -0.43 -28.87
C THR A 502 0.76 -0.57 -30.07
N VAL A 503 2.08 -0.46 -29.91
CA VAL A 503 3.02 -0.66 -31.02
C VAL A 503 3.25 -2.15 -31.27
N GLY A 504 3.33 -2.98 -30.22
CA GLY A 504 3.49 -4.42 -30.34
C GLY A 504 2.34 -5.13 -31.07
N SER A 505 1.10 -4.63 -30.95
CA SER A 505 -0.06 -5.24 -31.60
C SER A 505 0.04 -5.27 -33.13
N PHE A 506 0.72 -4.31 -33.75
CA PHE A 506 0.93 -4.30 -35.21
C PHE A 506 1.94 -5.38 -35.67
N PHE A 507 2.77 -5.87 -34.76
CA PHE A 507 3.80 -6.89 -35.01
C PHE A 507 3.42 -8.24 -34.39
N HIS A 508 2.14 -8.59 -34.50
CA HIS A 508 1.52 -9.82 -34.00
C HIS A 508 1.75 -10.13 -32.50
N CYS A 509 2.01 -9.14 -31.63
CA CYS A 509 2.22 -9.40 -30.20
C CYS A 509 0.90 -9.43 -29.40
N TRP A 510 0.82 -10.28 -28.36
CA TRP A 510 -0.23 -10.19 -27.34
C TRP A 510 0.17 -9.21 -26.21
N PRO A 511 -0.75 -8.80 -25.30
CA PRO A 511 -0.42 -7.86 -24.23
C PRO A 511 0.79 -8.31 -23.40
N ALA A 512 1.83 -7.48 -23.37
CA ALA A 512 3.09 -7.75 -22.70
C ALA A 512 3.14 -7.13 -21.29
N GLY A 513 4.08 -7.61 -20.47
CA GLY A 513 4.30 -7.15 -19.11
C GLY A 513 5.66 -7.54 -18.55
N THR A 514 5.90 -7.21 -17.30
CA THR A 514 7.22 -7.35 -16.67
C THR A 514 7.37 -8.70 -15.98
N SER A 515 8.48 -9.41 -16.20
CA SER A 515 8.76 -10.69 -15.53
C SER A 515 9.62 -10.50 -14.28
N LEU A 516 9.13 -10.95 -13.13
CA LEU A 516 9.89 -10.99 -11.87
C LEU A 516 11.18 -11.80 -12.01
N SER A 517 11.14 -12.98 -12.64
CA SER A 517 12.30 -13.85 -12.78
C SER A 517 13.38 -13.24 -13.67
N ARG A 518 13.02 -12.69 -14.84
CA ARG A 518 13.96 -12.01 -15.76
C ARG A 518 14.55 -10.75 -15.12
N SER A 519 13.73 -9.93 -14.46
CA SER A 519 14.18 -8.70 -13.77
C SER A 519 15.11 -8.99 -12.59
N ALA A 520 14.81 -10.02 -11.79
CA ALA A 520 15.66 -10.46 -10.69
C ALA A 520 17.01 -11.00 -11.19
N VAL A 521 17.04 -11.68 -12.35
CA VAL A 521 18.27 -12.12 -12.99
C VAL A 521 19.09 -10.90 -13.48
N GLN A 522 18.47 -9.96 -14.20
CA GLN A 522 19.09 -8.71 -14.66
C GLN A 522 19.75 -7.93 -13.50
N ASP A 523 19.02 -7.75 -12.41
CA ASP A 523 19.48 -7.14 -11.16
C ASP A 523 20.62 -7.93 -10.49
N SER A 524 20.51 -9.26 -10.40
CA SER A 524 21.54 -10.11 -9.79
C SER A 524 22.87 -10.10 -10.57
N MET A 525 22.82 -9.77 -11.87
CA MET A 525 23.98 -9.56 -12.74
C MET A 525 24.61 -8.17 -12.60
N GLY A 526 23.99 -7.30 -11.80
CA GLY A 526 24.42 -5.92 -11.61
C GLY A 526 23.97 -4.98 -12.72
N GLY A 527 22.99 -5.36 -13.54
CA GLY A 527 22.41 -4.50 -14.58
C GLY A 527 21.98 -3.14 -14.02
N LYS A 528 22.45 -2.07 -14.64
CA LYS A 528 22.34 -0.68 -14.17
C LYS A 528 21.26 0.10 -14.90
N THR A 529 20.98 -0.25 -16.16
CA THR A 529 20.07 0.53 -17.02
C THR A 529 19.26 -0.33 -17.99
N GLN A 530 18.27 0.32 -18.60
CA GLN A 530 17.47 -0.17 -19.71
C GLN A 530 18.30 -0.59 -20.93
N VAL A 531 19.58 -0.21 -21.06
CA VAL A 531 20.46 -0.66 -22.17
C VAL A 531 20.57 -2.20 -22.22
N ALA A 532 20.40 -2.89 -21.08
CA ALA A 532 20.28 -4.35 -21.05
C ALA A 532 19.10 -4.88 -21.91
N ALA A 533 17.99 -4.14 -21.99
CA ALA A 533 16.84 -4.51 -22.81
C ALA A 533 17.10 -4.34 -24.32
N LEU A 534 17.99 -3.42 -24.71
CA LEU A 534 18.46 -3.31 -26.08
C LEU A 534 19.28 -4.55 -26.47
N PHE A 535 20.24 -4.95 -25.64
CA PHE A 535 21.03 -6.17 -25.89
C PHE A 535 20.19 -7.45 -25.92
N SER A 536 19.19 -7.59 -25.03
CA SER A 536 18.27 -8.74 -25.09
C SER A 536 17.46 -8.76 -26.38
N SER A 537 17.01 -7.58 -26.85
CA SER A 537 16.26 -7.45 -28.11
C SER A 537 17.13 -7.73 -29.33
N THR A 538 18.41 -7.30 -29.35
CA THR A 538 19.37 -7.62 -30.41
C THR A 538 19.63 -9.13 -30.50
N LEU A 539 19.75 -9.83 -29.37
CA LEU A 539 19.87 -11.30 -29.38
C LEU A 539 18.61 -11.96 -29.94
N LEU A 540 17.42 -11.51 -29.54
CA LEU A 540 16.15 -12.08 -30.02
C LEU A 540 15.93 -11.82 -31.52
N LEU A 541 16.37 -10.66 -32.04
CA LEU A 541 16.39 -10.40 -33.48
C LEU A 541 17.28 -11.40 -34.23
N LEU A 542 18.50 -11.64 -33.75
CA LEU A 542 19.40 -12.64 -34.33
C LEU A 542 18.77 -14.05 -34.28
N VAL A 543 18.07 -14.39 -33.19
CA VAL A 543 17.33 -15.65 -33.06
C VAL A 543 16.20 -15.77 -34.09
N LEU A 544 15.38 -14.73 -34.25
CA LEU A 544 14.26 -14.70 -35.20
C LEU A 544 14.69 -14.79 -36.66
N LEU A 545 15.86 -14.22 -37.00
CA LEU A 545 16.42 -14.24 -38.35
C LEU A 545 17.13 -15.55 -38.70
N PHE A 546 17.89 -16.14 -37.77
CA PHE A 546 18.83 -17.24 -38.09
C PHE A 546 18.63 -18.53 -37.29
N ILE A 547 18.07 -18.47 -36.07
CA ILE A 547 18.07 -19.63 -35.14
C ILE A 547 16.68 -20.27 -35.00
N GLY A 548 15.58 -19.56 -35.30
CA GLY A 548 14.20 -20.00 -35.07
C GLY A 548 13.89 -21.43 -35.54
N LYS A 549 14.35 -21.80 -36.75
CA LYS A 549 14.18 -23.14 -37.33
C LYS A 549 14.77 -24.29 -36.49
N TYR A 550 15.79 -24.04 -35.68
CA TYR A 550 16.37 -25.06 -34.79
C TYR A 550 15.53 -25.31 -33.53
N PHE A 551 14.52 -24.48 -33.24
CA PHE A 551 13.61 -24.68 -32.11
C PHE A 551 12.35 -25.49 -32.46
N GLU A 552 12.14 -25.85 -33.74
CA GLU A 552 10.95 -26.60 -34.17
C GLU A 552 10.84 -27.98 -33.52
N SER A 553 11.98 -28.64 -33.30
CA SER A 553 12.08 -29.96 -32.65
C SER A 553 12.08 -29.91 -31.12
N VAL A 554 11.89 -28.76 -30.48
CA VAL A 554 11.91 -28.66 -29.00
C VAL A 554 10.70 -29.41 -28.40
N PRO A 555 10.89 -30.34 -27.45
CA PRO A 555 9.78 -30.96 -26.73
C PRO A 555 9.04 -29.97 -25.81
N ASN A 556 7.71 -29.99 -25.86
CA ASN A 556 6.86 -29.08 -25.08
C ASN A 556 6.98 -29.32 -23.55
N CYS A 557 7.38 -30.53 -23.14
CA CYS A 557 7.67 -30.86 -21.76
C CYS A 557 8.92 -30.15 -21.20
N CYS A 558 9.94 -29.88 -22.01
CA CYS A 558 11.11 -29.09 -21.61
C CYS A 558 10.72 -27.64 -21.33
N LEU A 559 9.83 -27.07 -22.15
CA LEU A 559 9.30 -25.71 -21.97
C LEU A 559 8.42 -25.61 -20.71
N SER A 560 7.59 -26.62 -20.45
CA SER A 560 6.81 -26.74 -19.22
C SER A 560 7.68 -26.86 -17.96
N ALA A 561 8.73 -27.70 -17.99
CA ALA A 561 9.72 -27.79 -16.91
C ALA A 561 10.38 -26.45 -16.59
N ILE A 562 10.69 -25.64 -17.61
CA ILE A 562 11.24 -24.29 -17.43
C ILE A 562 10.24 -23.36 -16.74
N ILE A 563 8.95 -23.41 -17.07
CA ILE A 563 7.91 -22.63 -16.36
C ILE A 563 7.79 -23.08 -14.91
N ILE A 564 7.67 -24.39 -14.65
CA ILE A 564 7.49 -24.95 -13.30
C ILE A 564 8.62 -24.51 -12.35
N VAL A 565 9.87 -24.53 -12.83
CA VAL A 565 11.01 -24.07 -12.01
C VAL A 565 11.08 -22.53 -11.93
N ALA A 566 10.58 -21.79 -12.93
CA ALA A 566 10.55 -20.33 -12.90
C ALA A 566 9.54 -19.74 -11.90
N ILE A 567 8.41 -20.43 -11.64
CA ILE A 567 7.37 -19.96 -10.70
C ILE A 567 7.64 -20.30 -9.23
N LYS A 568 8.71 -21.03 -8.91
CA LYS A 568 9.14 -21.33 -7.52
C LYS A 568 9.14 -20.09 -6.63
N GLY A 569 9.69 -18.97 -7.10
CA GLY A 569 9.75 -17.71 -6.36
C GLY A 569 8.38 -17.05 -6.10
N MET A 570 7.35 -17.38 -6.86
CA MET A 570 5.97 -16.91 -6.61
C MET A 570 5.23 -17.84 -5.64
N LEU A 571 5.46 -19.15 -5.72
CA LEU A 571 4.92 -20.11 -4.74
C LEU A 571 5.54 -19.92 -3.34
N GLU A 572 6.82 -19.51 -3.26
CA GLU A 572 7.47 -19.20 -1.98
C GLU A 572 6.85 -18.00 -1.23
N GLN A 573 6.03 -17.17 -1.87
CA GLN A 573 5.25 -16.10 -1.21
C GLN A 573 4.27 -16.64 -0.15
N ALA A 574 3.90 -17.93 -0.21
CA ALA A 574 3.14 -18.59 0.85
C ALA A 574 3.81 -18.51 2.24
N LYS A 575 5.14 -18.29 2.30
CA LYS A 575 5.90 -18.09 3.55
C LYS A 575 5.61 -16.73 4.21
N GLU A 576 4.99 -15.78 3.51
CA GLU A 576 4.66 -14.45 4.04
C GLU A 576 3.41 -14.51 4.94
N ALA A 577 2.44 -15.38 4.64
CA ALA A 577 1.19 -15.51 5.39
C ALA A 577 1.36 -15.67 6.93
N PRO A 578 2.20 -16.59 7.47
CA PRO A 578 2.42 -16.69 8.92
C PRO A 578 3.14 -15.48 9.53
N VAL A 579 3.83 -14.66 8.73
CA VAL A 579 4.44 -13.40 9.17
C VAL A 579 3.38 -12.30 9.22
N LEU A 580 2.52 -12.20 8.19
CA LEU A 580 1.39 -11.27 8.15
C LEU A 580 0.45 -11.49 9.33
N TRP A 581 0.09 -12.74 9.66
CA TRP A 581 -0.79 -13.05 10.81
C TRP A 581 -0.27 -12.50 12.14
N ARG A 582 1.06 -12.53 12.35
CA ARG A 582 1.72 -12.02 13.57
C ARG A 582 1.88 -10.50 13.60
N LEU A 583 1.74 -9.81 12.47
CA LEU A 583 1.92 -8.35 12.36
C LEU A 583 0.60 -7.60 12.23
N SER A 584 -0.35 -8.13 11.46
CA SER A 584 -1.63 -7.48 11.15
C SER A 584 -2.62 -8.51 10.59
N PRO A 585 -3.66 -8.91 11.34
CA PRO A 585 -4.63 -9.90 10.86
C PRO A 585 -5.44 -9.38 9.66
N TYR A 586 -5.61 -8.07 9.51
CA TYR A 586 -6.27 -7.46 8.34
C TYR A 586 -5.48 -7.68 7.04
N ASP A 587 -4.15 -7.57 7.11
CA ASP A 587 -3.26 -7.78 5.96
C ASP A 587 -3.16 -9.28 5.62
N PHE A 588 -3.15 -10.15 6.63
CA PHE A 588 -3.29 -11.60 6.44
C PHE A 588 -4.59 -11.98 5.74
N TRP A 589 -5.75 -11.50 6.22
CA TRP A 589 -7.02 -11.80 5.58
C TRP A 589 -7.10 -11.23 4.16
N THR A 590 -6.50 -10.07 3.89
CA THR A 590 -6.39 -9.51 2.53
C THR A 590 -5.59 -10.44 1.61
N TRP A 591 -4.47 -10.99 2.10
CA TRP A 591 -3.65 -11.98 1.38
C TRP A 591 -4.42 -13.28 1.11
N ILE A 592 -5.12 -13.82 2.13
CA ILE A 592 -5.91 -15.05 2.03
C ILE A 592 -7.07 -14.89 1.04
N VAL A 593 -7.84 -13.80 1.13
CA VAL A 593 -8.99 -13.54 0.25
C VAL A 593 -8.55 -13.37 -1.21
N ALA A 594 -7.41 -12.70 -1.46
CA ALA A 594 -6.84 -12.60 -2.80
C ALA A 594 -6.39 -13.96 -3.34
N CYS A 595 -5.68 -14.74 -2.53
CA CYS A 595 -5.19 -16.08 -2.91
C CYS A 595 -6.33 -17.06 -3.21
N LEU A 596 -7.25 -17.25 -2.26
CA LEU A 596 -8.37 -18.18 -2.40
C LEU A 596 -9.37 -17.70 -3.47
N GLY A 597 -9.56 -16.39 -3.60
CA GLY A 597 -10.34 -15.78 -4.67
C GLY A 597 -9.80 -16.16 -6.05
N VAL A 598 -8.50 -16.02 -6.29
CA VAL A 598 -7.89 -16.45 -7.55
C VAL A 598 -8.01 -17.96 -7.75
N VAL A 599 -7.67 -18.76 -6.74
CA VAL A 599 -7.67 -20.23 -6.79
C VAL A 599 -9.05 -20.80 -7.14
N PHE A 600 -10.13 -20.29 -6.53
CA PHE A 600 -11.47 -20.86 -6.71
C PHE A 600 -12.39 -20.08 -7.67
N LEU A 601 -12.30 -18.75 -7.74
CA LEU A 601 -13.20 -17.93 -8.59
C LEU A 601 -12.61 -17.62 -9.97
N ALA A 602 -11.33 -17.92 -10.20
CA ALA A 602 -10.47 -17.47 -11.30
C ALA A 602 -9.84 -16.07 -11.09
N VAL A 603 -8.88 -15.76 -11.95
CA VAL A 603 -7.85 -14.71 -11.76
C VAL A 603 -8.44 -13.29 -11.74
N ASP A 604 -9.40 -13.03 -12.61
CA ASP A 604 -10.16 -11.79 -12.73
C ASP A 604 -10.98 -11.51 -11.46
N TYR A 605 -11.84 -12.44 -11.05
CA TYR A 605 -12.64 -12.32 -9.84
C TYR A 605 -11.78 -12.23 -8.57
N GLY A 606 -10.67 -12.97 -8.52
CA GLY A 606 -9.74 -12.98 -7.39
C GLY A 606 -9.10 -11.62 -7.10
N LEU A 607 -8.69 -10.86 -8.12
CA LEU A 607 -8.17 -9.51 -7.90
C LEU A 607 -9.28 -8.54 -7.44
N ILE A 608 -10.47 -8.61 -8.05
CA ILE A 608 -11.58 -7.72 -7.70
C ILE A 608 -12.00 -7.94 -6.25
N LEU A 609 -12.16 -9.20 -5.84
CA LEU A 609 -12.51 -9.57 -4.47
C LEU A 609 -11.43 -9.15 -3.46
N GLY A 610 -10.15 -9.40 -3.76
CA GLY A 610 -9.03 -9.00 -2.92
C GLY A 610 -8.89 -7.47 -2.78
N LEU A 611 -9.12 -6.71 -3.86
CA LEU A 611 -9.10 -5.24 -3.83
C LEU A 611 -10.28 -4.68 -3.03
N ALA A 612 -11.49 -5.21 -3.23
CA ALA A 612 -12.66 -4.83 -2.45
C ALA A 612 -12.43 -5.09 -0.96
N PHE A 613 -11.91 -6.27 -0.60
CA PHE A 613 -11.55 -6.61 0.78
C PHE A 613 -10.48 -5.68 1.35
N SER A 614 -9.42 -5.37 0.57
CA SER A 614 -8.35 -4.44 0.99
C SER A 614 -8.83 -3.00 1.22
N VAL A 615 -9.93 -2.58 0.59
CA VAL A 615 -10.55 -1.26 0.83
C VAL A 615 -11.48 -1.34 2.04
N CYS A 616 -12.30 -2.39 2.15
CA CYS A 616 -13.17 -2.61 3.31
C CYS A 616 -12.41 -2.77 4.63
N SER A 617 -11.26 -3.45 4.62
CA SER A 617 -10.43 -3.63 5.81
C SER A 617 -9.84 -2.29 6.32
N ILE A 618 -9.49 -1.37 5.42
CA ILE A 618 -9.12 0.01 5.78
C ILE A 618 -10.31 0.74 6.42
N ILE A 619 -11.50 0.65 5.82
CA ILE A 619 -12.71 1.31 6.34
C ILE A 619 -13.05 0.82 7.76
N VAL A 620 -13.10 -0.50 7.97
CA VAL A 620 -13.34 -1.10 9.30
C VAL A 620 -12.27 -0.67 10.31
N ARG A 621 -10.98 -0.70 9.92
CA ARG A 621 -9.88 -0.25 10.78
C ARG A 621 -9.98 1.24 11.15
N THR A 622 -10.55 2.08 10.28
CA THR A 622 -10.78 3.50 10.59
C THR A 622 -12.01 3.77 11.46
N GLN A 623 -12.98 2.85 11.54
CA GLN A 623 -14.23 3.03 12.31
C GLN A 623 -14.09 2.79 13.82
N SER A 624 -13.06 2.05 14.24
CA SER A 624 -12.76 1.77 15.65
C SER A 624 -11.42 2.37 16.12
N PRO A 625 -11.23 3.71 16.12
CA PRO A 625 -10.08 4.33 16.76
C PRO A 625 -10.00 4.01 18.26
N THR A 626 -8.78 3.91 18.77
CA THR A 626 -8.52 3.85 20.21
C THR A 626 -8.92 5.16 20.89
N SER A 627 -9.36 5.06 22.15
CA SER A 627 -9.72 6.20 22.99
C SER A 627 -9.20 5.98 24.40
N SER A 628 -8.68 7.03 25.03
CA SER A 628 -8.06 6.95 26.37
C SER A 628 -8.46 8.14 27.24
N MET A 629 -8.59 7.89 28.54
CA MET A 629 -8.55 8.95 29.54
C MET A 629 -7.10 9.28 29.82
N LEU A 630 -6.79 10.56 29.99
CA LEU A 630 -5.46 11.02 30.38
C LEU A 630 -5.45 11.53 31.81
N GLY A 631 -4.37 11.24 32.53
CA GLY A 631 -3.96 11.94 33.75
C GLY A 631 -2.58 12.57 33.58
N ARG A 632 -2.12 13.30 34.60
CA ARG A 632 -0.85 14.04 34.63
C ARG A 632 0.24 13.16 35.26
N ILE A 633 1.46 13.14 34.71
CA ILE A 633 2.63 12.63 35.47
C ILE A 633 3.04 13.71 36.48
N PRO A 634 3.28 13.38 37.77
CA PRO A 634 3.66 14.35 38.80
C PRO A 634 4.71 15.37 38.36
N ASP A 635 4.54 16.62 38.80
CA ASP A 635 5.43 17.76 38.53
C ASP A 635 5.74 18.07 37.04
N THR A 636 4.97 17.54 36.08
CA THR A 636 5.15 17.80 34.65
C THR A 636 3.89 18.29 33.92
N ASP A 637 4.06 18.76 32.68
CA ASP A 637 2.99 19.04 31.71
C ASP A 637 2.58 17.81 30.87
N LEU A 638 3.07 16.61 31.22
CA LEU A 638 2.90 15.39 30.44
C LEU A 638 1.61 14.66 30.79
N TYR A 639 0.70 14.57 29.81
CA TYR A 639 -0.57 13.85 29.93
C TYR A 639 -0.54 12.49 29.22
N LYS A 640 -0.70 11.41 29.99
CA LYS A 640 -0.58 10.01 29.56
C LYS A 640 -1.84 9.20 29.88
N ASN A 641 -2.01 8.07 29.20
CA ASN A 641 -3.14 7.16 29.40
C ASN A 641 -3.08 6.54 30.80
N VAL A 642 -4.15 6.72 31.58
CA VAL A 642 -4.29 6.24 32.97
C VAL A 642 -4.11 4.71 33.08
N LEU A 643 -4.44 3.96 32.01
CA LEU A 643 -4.30 2.50 31.97
C LEU A 643 -2.93 2.00 31.45
N ALA A 644 -1.91 2.87 31.38
CA ALA A 644 -0.62 2.54 30.75
C ALA A 644 0.63 2.95 31.57
N TYR A 645 0.45 3.65 32.69
CA TYR A 645 1.49 4.03 33.63
C TYR A 645 0.87 4.11 35.03
N ASP A 646 1.55 3.58 36.03
CA ASP A 646 1.04 3.53 37.42
C ASP A 646 1.19 4.88 38.14
N ASP A 647 2.22 5.65 37.79
CA ASP A 647 2.52 6.98 38.34
C ASP A 647 1.77 8.09 37.56
N ILE A 648 0.46 8.20 37.83
CA ILE A 648 -0.43 9.19 37.21
C ILE A 648 -1.36 9.82 38.25
N GLU A 649 -1.33 11.15 38.32
CA GLU A 649 -2.32 11.96 39.03
C GLU A 649 -3.57 12.20 38.18
N LEU A 650 -4.74 12.07 38.79
CA LEU A 650 -6.00 12.57 38.23
C LEU A 650 -6.28 13.97 38.78
N VAL A 651 -6.70 14.89 37.93
CA VAL A 651 -7.09 16.25 38.36
C VAL A 651 -8.54 16.22 38.81
N ASP A 652 -8.82 16.62 40.05
CA ASP A 652 -10.16 16.62 40.61
C ASP A 652 -11.13 17.51 39.81
N GLY A 653 -12.34 17.00 39.59
CA GLY A 653 -13.37 17.63 38.75
C GLY A 653 -13.04 17.75 37.25
N VAL A 654 -11.82 17.42 36.80
CA VAL A 654 -11.40 17.57 35.40
C VAL A 654 -11.15 16.20 34.73
N LYS A 655 -11.82 15.92 33.62
CA LYS A 655 -11.64 14.67 32.85
C LYS A 655 -11.08 14.94 31.46
N ILE A 656 -9.87 14.44 31.19
CA ILE A 656 -9.15 14.65 29.93
C ILE A 656 -9.32 13.42 29.03
N PHE A 657 -9.85 13.59 27.83
CA PHE A 657 -10.16 12.51 26.89
C PHE A 657 -9.42 12.70 25.56
N ARG A 658 -8.68 11.67 25.15
CA ARG A 658 -8.00 11.59 23.84
C ARG A 658 -8.73 10.58 22.96
N TYR A 659 -9.00 10.98 21.71
CA TYR A 659 -9.58 10.12 20.68
C TYR A 659 -8.58 9.97 19.53
N GLU A 660 -8.05 8.78 19.31
CA GLU A 660 -6.91 8.53 18.43
C GLU A 660 -7.31 8.33 16.95
N GLY A 661 -8.40 9.00 16.55
CA GLY A 661 -8.99 8.95 15.20
C GLY A 661 -9.25 10.33 14.61
N SER A 662 -9.78 10.35 13.38
CA SER A 662 -10.35 11.57 12.77
C SER A 662 -11.85 11.60 13.02
N LEU A 663 -12.43 12.80 13.16
CA LEU A 663 -13.85 12.93 13.54
C LEU A 663 -14.70 13.18 12.29
N TYR A 664 -15.29 12.11 11.75
CA TYR A 664 -16.05 12.12 10.50
C TYR A 664 -17.28 11.20 10.60
N PHE A 665 -18.18 11.24 9.60
CA PHE A 665 -19.51 10.61 9.68
C PHE A 665 -19.55 9.16 10.19
N ALA A 666 -18.58 8.32 9.85
CA ALA A 666 -18.55 6.90 10.26
C ALA A 666 -18.02 6.67 11.69
N CYS A 667 -17.38 7.67 12.30
CA CYS A 667 -16.82 7.61 13.66
C CYS A 667 -17.55 8.52 14.65
N ALA A 668 -18.43 9.40 14.17
CA ALA A 668 -18.99 10.49 14.95
C ALA A 668 -19.75 10.04 16.21
N GLU A 669 -20.63 9.03 16.14
CA GLU A 669 -21.29 8.52 17.35
C GLU A 669 -20.36 7.62 18.20
N ASN A 670 -19.43 6.85 17.60
CA ASN A 670 -18.42 6.08 18.37
C ASN A 670 -17.53 6.99 19.25
N PHE A 671 -17.13 8.16 18.73
CA PHE A 671 -16.46 9.20 19.53
C PHE A 671 -17.29 9.61 20.75
N ARG A 672 -18.60 9.82 20.58
CA ARG A 672 -19.52 10.25 21.63
C ARG A 672 -19.75 9.17 22.67
N ASP A 673 -20.05 7.94 22.23
CA ASP A 673 -20.30 6.82 23.13
C ASP A 673 -19.03 6.44 23.90
N SER A 674 -17.86 6.47 23.24
CA SER A 674 -16.56 6.36 23.91
C SER A 674 -16.36 7.43 24.99
N LEU A 675 -16.70 8.69 24.70
CA LEU A 675 -16.56 9.82 25.62
C LEU A 675 -17.54 9.73 26.80
N TYR A 676 -18.82 9.45 26.55
CA TYR A 676 -19.84 9.29 27.60
C TYR A 676 -19.55 8.11 28.51
N HIS A 677 -19.00 7.01 27.97
CA HIS A 677 -18.59 5.85 28.76
C HIS A 677 -17.33 6.13 29.57
N LYS A 678 -16.29 6.74 28.99
CA LYS A 678 -14.98 6.89 29.65
C LYS A 678 -14.87 8.10 30.57
N SER A 679 -15.71 9.12 30.39
CA SER A 679 -15.86 10.21 31.37
C SER A 679 -16.70 9.82 32.59
N GLY A 680 -17.39 8.67 32.56
CA GLY A 680 -18.38 8.28 33.58
C GLY A 680 -19.67 9.12 33.53
N VAL A 681 -19.78 10.05 32.59
CA VAL A 681 -20.86 11.04 32.51
C VAL A 681 -21.55 10.93 31.15
N HIS A 682 -22.83 10.59 31.17
CA HIS A 682 -23.65 10.43 29.97
C HIS A 682 -24.77 11.49 29.93
N PRO A 683 -24.56 12.64 29.27
CA PRO A 683 -25.44 13.80 29.44
C PRO A 683 -26.89 13.53 29.04
N ARG A 684 -27.11 12.83 27.92
CA ARG A 684 -28.45 12.38 27.47
C ARG A 684 -29.22 11.62 28.57
N LYS A 685 -28.57 10.72 29.32
CA LYS A 685 -29.20 9.98 30.44
C LYS A 685 -29.49 10.91 31.62
N MET A 686 -28.57 11.81 31.95
CA MET A 686 -28.74 12.79 33.05
C MET A 686 -29.86 13.79 32.75
N LEU A 687 -29.97 14.30 31.52
CA LEU A 687 -31.05 15.19 31.09
C LEU A 687 -32.42 14.50 31.11
N LEU A 688 -32.49 13.22 30.73
CA LEU A 688 -33.71 12.41 30.90
C LEU A 688 -34.07 12.19 32.37
N ALA A 689 -33.08 11.99 33.25
CA ALA A 689 -33.30 11.92 34.70
C ALA A 689 -33.77 13.25 35.28
N ARG A 690 -33.14 14.39 34.91
CA ARG A 690 -33.58 15.74 35.31
C ARG A 690 -35.02 15.99 34.86
N ARG A 691 -35.39 15.69 33.61
CA ARG A 691 -36.78 15.79 33.11
C ARG A 691 -37.76 14.95 33.95
N LYS A 692 -37.45 13.67 34.23
CA LYS A 692 -38.28 12.79 35.08
C LYS A 692 -38.43 13.32 36.53
N LEU A 693 -37.38 13.92 37.09
CA LEU A 693 -37.43 14.57 38.41
C LEU A 693 -38.31 15.83 38.38
N THR A 694 -38.19 16.69 37.36
CA THR A 694 -39.10 17.83 37.16
C THR A 694 -40.57 17.41 37.06
N GLU A 695 -40.86 16.26 36.44
CA GLU A 695 -42.22 15.71 36.42
C GLU A 695 -42.71 15.22 37.78
N LYS A 696 -41.84 14.57 38.57
CA LYS A 696 -42.16 14.16 39.94
C LYS A 696 -42.42 15.38 40.82
N TYR A 697 -41.53 16.38 40.78
CA TYR A 697 -41.69 17.66 41.46
C TYR A 697 -43.03 18.31 41.10
N ALA A 698 -43.32 18.50 39.81
CA ALA A 698 -44.57 19.14 39.38
C ALA A 698 -45.83 18.39 39.86
N LYS A 699 -45.80 17.05 39.95
CA LYS A 699 -46.91 16.23 40.48
C LYS A 699 -47.04 16.33 42.01
N LEU A 700 -45.95 16.47 42.75
CA LEU A 700 -45.96 16.64 44.21
C LEU A 700 -46.34 18.08 44.60
N ALA A 701 -45.76 19.08 43.93
CA ALA A 701 -46.10 20.48 44.08
C ALA A 701 -47.57 20.77 43.70
N ALA A 702 -48.11 20.14 42.65
CA ALA A 702 -49.53 20.27 42.29
C ALA A 702 -50.46 19.80 43.43
N LYS A 703 -50.10 18.70 44.12
CA LYS A 703 -50.84 18.22 45.30
C LYS A 703 -50.73 19.15 46.51
N LYS A 704 -49.56 19.77 46.73
CA LYS A 704 -49.29 20.65 47.89
C LYS A 704 -49.82 22.09 47.71
N LEU A 705 -49.81 22.62 46.48
CA LEU A 705 -50.14 24.01 46.15
C LEU A 705 -51.45 24.19 45.33
N GLN A 706 -52.15 23.10 45.01
CA GLN A 706 -53.41 23.08 44.22
C GLN A 706 -53.33 23.76 42.83
N LYS A 707 -52.12 24.02 42.30
CA LYS A 707 -51.89 24.51 40.93
C LYS A 707 -51.84 23.35 39.92
N SER A 708 -52.17 23.65 38.65
CA SER A 708 -51.93 22.73 37.53
C SER A 708 -50.44 22.40 37.37
N PRO A 709 -50.06 21.13 37.17
CA PRO A 709 -48.65 20.72 37.04
C PRO A 709 -47.94 21.32 35.82
N GLU A 710 -48.66 21.74 34.78
CA GLU A 710 -48.03 22.44 33.63
C GLU A 710 -47.60 23.87 33.97
N VAL A 711 -48.38 24.56 34.80
CA VAL A 711 -48.03 25.90 35.30
C VAL A 711 -46.79 25.79 36.20
N LEU A 712 -46.78 24.81 37.10
CA LEU A 712 -45.63 24.53 37.96
C LEU A 712 -44.37 24.12 37.18
N LYS A 713 -44.49 23.34 36.09
CA LYS A 713 -43.37 23.07 35.17
C LYS A 713 -42.83 24.37 34.55
N LYS A 714 -43.69 25.29 34.11
CA LYS A 714 -43.29 26.58 33.54
C LYS A 714 -42.65 27.50 34.59
N GLU A 715 -43.19 27.57 35.80
CA GLU A 715 -42.59 28.30 36.93
C GLU A 715 -41.20 27.75 37.26
N PHE A 716 -41.06 26.44 37.47
CA PHE A 716 -39.78 25.78 37.77
C PHE A 716 -38.75 25.94 36.64
N SER A 717 -39.19 26.00 35.37
CA SER A 717 -38.28 26.23 34.24
C SER A 717 -37.67 27.65 34.19
N LYS A 718 -38.28 28.63 34.88
CA LYS A 718 -37.75 30.01 34.96
C LYS A 718 -36.73 30.21 36.08
N LEU A 719 -36.75 29.36 37.10
CA LEU A 719 -35.78 29.37 38.20
C LEU A 719 -34.36 29.05 37.70
N THR A 720 -33.35 29.57 38.38
CA THR A 720 -31.93 29.19 38.23
C THR A 720 -31.68 27.78 38.75
N ASP A 721 -30.56 27.13 38.37
CA ASP A 721 -30.26 25.76 38.84
C ASP A 721 -30.01 25.68 40.36
N SER A 722 -29.67 26.79 41.03
CA SER A 722 -29.60 26.85 42.52
C SER A 722 -31.00 26.83 43.14
N GLU A 723 -31.88 27.74 42.73
CA GLU A 723 -33.27 27.81 43.20
C GLU A 723 -34.04 26.51 42.87
N ARG A 724 -33.80 25.89 41.70
CA ARG A 724 -34.33 24.57 41.35
C ARG A 724 -33.84 23.47 42.30
N SER A 725 -32.58 23.54 42.73
CA SER A 725 -32.00 22.56 43.66
C SER A 725 -32.59 22.70 45.07
N GLU A 726 -32.86 23.91 45.51
CA GLU A 726 -33.55 24.20 46.78
C GLU A 726 -35.03 23.78 46.73
N ALA A 727 -35.75 24.17 45.68
CA ALA A 727 -37.14 23.75 45.46
C ALA A 727 -37.30 22.23 45.32
N LEU A 728 -36.28 21.49 44.87
CA LEU A 728 -36.29 20.03 44.90
C LEU A 728 -36.08 19.48 46.32
N LYS A 729 -35.14 20.04 47.10
CA LYS A 729 -34.87 19.64 48.50
C LYS A 729 -36.13 19.76 49.38
N GLU A 730 -36.93 20.81 49.21
CA GLU A 730 -38.22 20.98 49.93
C GLU A 730 -39.21 19.81 49.77
N PHE A 731 -39.08 19.03 48.70
CA PHE A 731 -39.95 17.90 48.36
C PHE A 731 -39.23 16.54 48.46
N GLY A 732 -38.06 16.50 49.11
CA GLY A 732 -37.27 15.27 49.26
C GLY A 732 -36.69 14.75 47.94
N LEU A 733 -36.52 15.63 46.95
CA LEU A 733 -35.90 15.34 45.66
C LEU A 733 -34.52 15.99 45.59
N GLN A 734 -33.61 15.40 44.80
CA GLN A 734 -32.30 15.97 44.52
C GLN A 734 -31.94 15.69 43.06
N TRP A 735 -31.14 16.57 42.45
CA TRP A 735 -30.56 16.29 41.14
C TRP A 735 -29.58 15.12 41.20
N PRO A 736 -29.39 14.37 40.09
CA PRO A 736 -28.28 13.42 39.99
C PRO A 736 -26.96 14.18 40.21
N PRO A 737 -26.04 13.68 41.05
CA PRO A 737 -24.75 14.34 41.26
C PRO A 737 -23.98 14.42 39.94
N VAL A 738 -23.22 15.51 39.78
CA VAL A 738 -22.35 15.73 38.62
C VAL A 738 -20.91 15.57 39.11
N PRO A 739 -20.20 14.48 38.75
CA PRO A 739 -18.88 14.16 39.32
C PRO A 739 -17.69 14.82 38.61
N VAL A 740 -17.96 15.76 37.69
CA VAL A 740 -17.00 16.38 36.77
C VAL A 740 -17.49 17.79 36.43
N ASP A 741 -16.63 18.80 36.55
CA ASP A 741 -16.89 20.19 36.20
C ASP A 741 -16.47 20.48 34.76
N HIS A 742 -15.31 19.95 34.35
CA HIS A 742 -14.68 20.22 33.06
C HIS A 742 -14.28 18.93 32.32
N VAL A 743 -14.56 18.89 31.01
CA VAL A 743 -14.13 17.81 30.09
C VAL A 743 -13.20 18.40 29.03
N ILE A 744 -11.96 17.92 28.97
CA ILE A 744 -10.94 18.43 28.03
C ILE A 744 -10.75 17.42 26.91
N LEU A 745 -11.05 17.84 25.67
CA LEU A 745 -10.90 17.02 24.46
C LEU A 745 -9.54 17.29 23.83
N ASP A 746 -8.64 16.31 23.85
CA ASP A 746 -7.35 16.39 23.15
C ASP A 746 -7.50 16.02 21.67
N ALA A 747 -7.41 17.03 20.81
CA ALA A 747 -7.47 16.90 19.35
C ALA A 747 -6.09 16.80 18.67
N SER A 748 -5.00 16.62 19.45
CA SER A 748 -3.63 16.46 18.93
C SER A 748 -3.49 15.29 17.96
N THR A 749 -4.30 14.26 18.10
CA THR A 749 -4.36 13.05 17.25
C THR A 749 -5.15 13.26 15.96
N TRP A 750 -6.21 14.08 15.98
CA TRP A 750 -7.18 14.17 14.89
C TRP A 750 -6.54 14.53 13.53
N GLY A 751 -6.80 13.74 12.50
CA GLY A 751 -6.24 13.96 11.15
C GLY A 751 -7.05 14.98 10.35
N TYR A 752 -8.37 14.85 10.38
CA TYR A 752 -9.33 15.79 9.79
C TYR A 752 -10.65 15.76 10.57
N ILE A 753 -11.55 16.69 10.22
CA ILE A 753 -12.95 16.73 10.67
C ILE A 753 -13.85 16.97 9.46
N ASP A 754 -15.04 16.36 9.42
CA ASP A 754 -16.07 16.63 8.39
C ASP A 754 -17.29 17.36 8.99
N TYR A 755 -18.30 17.66 8.15
CA TYR A 755 -19.52 18.35 8.60
C TYR A 755 -20.30 17.58 9.69
N VAL A 756 -20.36 16.25 9.60
CA VAL A 756 -21.03 15.42 10.61
C VAL A 756 -20.21 15.39 11.90
N GLY A 757 -18.89 15.35 11.78
CA GLY A 757 -17.96 15.46 12.91
C GLY A 757 -18.06 16.80 13.64
N VAL A 758 -18.13 17.93 12.92
CA VAL A 758 -18.38 19.25 13.52
C VAL A 758 -19.75 19.28 14.21
N ARG A 759 -20.80 18.76 13.56
CA ARG A 759 -22.15 18.70 14.15
C ARG A 759 -22.18 17.85 15.42
N ALA A 760 -21.50 16.70 15.43
CA ALA A 760 -21.38 15.83 16.60
C ALA A 760 -20.59 16.48 17.74
N LEU A 761 -19.50 17.21 17.42
CA LEU A 761 -18.73 17.98 18.39
C LEU A 761 -19.58 19.12 19.00
N ASN A 762 -20.25 19.93 18.17
CA ASN A 762 -21.17 20.98 18.63
C ASN A 762 -22.28 20.41 19.52
N GLN A 763 -22.93 19.32 19.09
CA GLN A 763 -23.98 18.67 19.89
C GLN A 763 -23.42 18.11 21.21
N THR A 764 -22.19 17.60 21.23
CA THR A 764 -21.55 17.08 22.44
C THR A 764 -21.26 18.20 23.44
N ILE A 765 -20.68 19.31 22.98
CA ILE A 765 -20.41 20.49 23.83
C ILE A 765 -21.72 21.02 24.42
N GLN A 766 -22.77 21.14 23.59
CA GLN A 766 -24.09 21.59 24.04
C GLN A 766 -24.75 20.61 25.03
N GLU A 767 -24.72 19.31 24.77
CA GLU A 767 -25.27 18.29 25.67
C GLU A 767 -24.55 18.26 27.04
N TYR A 768 -23.23 18.47 27.09
CA TYR A 768 -22.49 18.63 28.36
C TYR A 768 -22.83 19.96 29.05
N LYS A 769 -22.93 21.07 28.31
CA LYS A 769 -23.27 22.39 28.84
C LYS A 769 -24.68 22.43 29.45
N GLU A 770 -25.65 21.72 28.88
CA GLU A 770 -27.00 21.55 29.47
C GLU A 770 -26.99 20.80 30.84
N VAL A 771 -25.95 20.02 31.13
CA VAL A 771 -25.77 19.34 32.43
C VAL A 771 -25.00 20.21 33.43
N GLY A 772 -24.39 21.31 32.97
CA GLY A 772 -23.55 22.21 33.79
C GLY A 772 -22.05 21.98 33.61
N ILE A 773 -21.64 21.12 32.68
CA ILE A 773 -20.23 20.73 32.47
C ILE A 773 -19.63 21.55 31.33
N ARG A 774 -18.46 22.15 31.58
CA ARG A 774 -17.71 22.88 30.56
C ARG A 774 -16.88 21.91 29.72
N VAL A 775 -16.80 22.15 28.42
CA VAL A 775 -15.98 21.34 27.49
C VAL A 775 -14.94 22.22 26.85
N TYR A 776 -13.66 21.83 26.88
CA TYR A 776 -12.56 22.53 26.21
C TYR A 776 -11.96 21.69 25.09
N LEU A 777 -11.37 22.34 24.08
CA LEU A 777 -10.70 21.69 22.94
C LEU A 777 -9.21 22.06 22.91
N ALA A 778 -8.34 21.10 23.20
CA ALA A 778 -6.88 21.27 23.23
C ALA A 778 -6.20 20.74 21.96
N ASN A 779 -5.08 21.36 21.56
CA ASN A 779 -4.24 20.94 20.43
C ASN A 779 -4.89 20.80 19.02
N PRO A 780 -6.00 21.49 18.63
CA PRO A 780 -6.56 21.27 17.29
C PRO A 780 -5.61 21.78 16.18
N LYS A 781 -5.19 20.86 15.31
CA LYS A 781 -4.32 21.18 14.15
C LYS A 781 -4.91 22.27 13.27
N CYS A 782 -4.07 23.07 12.61
CA CYS A 782 -4.50 24.19 11.75
C CYS A 782 -5.59 23.81 10.70
N GLY A 783 -5.55 22.59 10.15
CA GLY A 783 -6.57 22.10 9.21
C GLY A 783 -7.97 21.90 9.84
N ILE A 784 -8.01 21.57 11.14
CA ILE A 784 -9.23 21.42 11.94
C ILE A 784 -9.74 22.81 12.33
N ARG A 785 -8.87 23.71 12.83
CA ARG A 785 -9.21 25.11 13.14
C ARG A 785 -9.80 25.82 11.90
N ALA A 786 -9.17 25.64 10.75
CA ALA A 786 -9.65 26.14 9.46
C ALA A 786 -10.93 25.43 8.96
N CYS A 787 -11.42 24.39 9.61
CA CYS A 787 -12.74 23.80 9.36
C CYS A 787 -13.79 24.34 10.33
N LEU A 788 -13.47 24.45 11.62
CA LEU A 788 -14.32 25.07 12.64
C LEU A 788 -14.67 26.53 12.28
N GLN A 789 -13.70 27.31 11.78
CA GLN A 789 -13.91 28.68 11.28
C GLN A 789 -14.73 28.77 9.97
N ARG A 790 -15.07 27.64 9.33
CA ARG A 790 -15.94 27.58 8.14
C ARG A 790 -17.30 26.94 8.47
N SER A 791 -17.64 26.84 9.75
CA SER A 791 -18.85 26.23 10.26
C SER A 791 -19.45 27.05 11.41
N ASP A 792 -20.66 26.67 11.80
CA ASP A 792 -21.45 27.18 12.94
C ASP A 792 -20.80 26.95 14.33
N PHE A 793 -19.53 26.54 14.41
CA PHE A 793 -18.85 26.25 15.68
C PHE A 793 -18.73 27.50 16.56
N TYR A 794 -18.30 28.63 16.00
CA TYR A 794 -18.14 29.89 16.75
C TYR A 794 -19.46 30.68 16.90
N GLU A 795 -20.53 30.26 16.21
CA GLU A 795 -21.89 30.78 16.42
C GLU A 795 -22.58 30.08 17.61
N LYS A 796 -22.08 28.91 18.01
CA LYS A 796 -22.71 28.01 19.00
C LYS A 796 -21.91 27.83 20.28
N ASN A 797 -20.62 28.14 20.28
CA ASN A 797 -19.70 27.97 21.40
C ASN A 797 -18.89 29.25 21.61
N GLU A 798 -18.45 29.50 22.85
CA GLU A 798 -17.60 30.65 23.17
C GLU A 798 -16.23 30.58 22.47
N PRO A 799 -15.62 31.71 22.05
CA PRO A 799 -14.35 31.69 21.30
C PRO A 799 -13.18 31.06 22.06
N ASP A 800 -13.11 31.32 23.37
CA ASP A 800 -12.06 30.85 24.28
C ASP A 800 -12.18 29.36 24.69
N ILE A 801 -13.07 28.61 24.05
CA ILE A 801 -13.19 27.15 24.22
C ILE A 801 -11.96 26.37 23.71
N ILE A 802 -11.10 27.00 22.90
CA ILE A 802 -9.93 26.35 22.27
C ILE A 802 -8.63 26.78 22.93
N TYR A 803 -7.80 25.82 23.34
CA TYR A 803 -6.52 26.03 24.00
C TYR A 803 -5.32 25.54 23.18
N VAL A 804 -4.18 26.20 23.36
CA VAL A 804 -2.93 25.88 22.63
C VAL A 804 -2.38 24.50 23.03
N SER A 805 -2.52 24.11 24.30
CA SER A 805 -2.12 22.79 24.81
C SER A 805 -3.16 22.20 25.78
N VAL A 806 -2.98 20.92 26.16
CA VAL A 806 -3.79 20.28 27.22
C VAL A 806 -3.49 20.91 28.59
N HIS A 807 -2.24 21.25 28.88
CA HIS A 807 -1.86 21.86 30.15
C HIS A 807 -2.49 23.24 30.33
N ASP A 808 -2.53 24.06 29.27
CA ASP A 808 -3.22 25.35 29.26
C ASP A 808 -4.72 25.22 29.60
N ALA A 809 -5.39 24.21 29.02
CA ALA A 809 -6.79 23.92 29.29
C ALA A 809 -7.04 23.41 30.72
N VAL A 810 -6.11 22.61 31.28
CA VAL A 810 -6.19 22.11 32.67
C VAL A 810 -5.99 23.26 33.67
N LEU A 811 -4.98 24.11 33.45
CA LEU A 811 -4.73 25.27 34.31
C LEU A 811 -5.91 26.25 34.28
N ALA A 812 -6.53 26.46 33.12
CA ALA A 812 -7.75 27.27 33.00
C ALA A 812 -8.93 26.65 33.78
N ALA A 813 -9.18 25.35 33.65
CA ALA A 813 -10.21 24.64 34.39
C ALA A 813 -10.01 24.75 35.92
N GLN A 814 -8.78 24.52 36.40
CA GLN A 814 -8.41 24.67 37.81
C GLN A 814 -8.56 26.12 38.31
N CYS A 815 -8.30 27.11 37.46
CA CYS A 815 -8.51 28.52 37.80
C CYS A 815 -10.01 28.83 37.96
N GLU A 816 -10.86 28.35 37.05
CA GLU A 816 -12.32 28.49 37.14
C GLU A 816 -12.91 27.76 38.38
N GLN A 817 -12.42 26.56 38.70
CA GLN A 817 -12.81 25.82 39.92
C GLN A 817 -12.45 26.62 41.19
N ARG A 818 -11.25 27.21 41.25
CA ARG A 818 -10.81 28.07 42.36
C ARG A 818 -11.66 29.34 42.46
N GLU A 819 -11.98 29.98 41.32
CA GLU A 819 -12.87 31.14 41.30
C GLU A 819 -14.30 30.81 41.73
N ALA A 820 -14.83 29.64 41.36
CA ALA A 820 -16.14 29.19 41.81
C ALA A 820 -16.17 28.96 43.33
N ALA A 821 -15.15 28.27 43.87
CA ALA A 821 -14.96 28.06 45.30
C ALA A 821 -14.71 29.36 46.10
N ALA A 822 -14.13 30.39 45.48
CA ALA A 822 -14.00 31.71 46.09
C ALA A 822 -15.32 32.52 46.10
N LYS A 823 -16.27 32.17 45.22
CA LYS A 823 -17.57 32.87 45.06
C LYS A 823 -18.73 32.16 45.77
N GLY A 824 -18.55 30.90 46.19
CA GLY A 824 -19.51 30.15 46.99
C GLY A 824 -18.80 29.31 48.05
N GLY A 825 -19.21 29.46 49.33
CA GLY A 825 -18.52 28.88 50.49
C GLY A 825 -18.69 27.37 50.65
N ASP A 826 -18.11 26.58 49.73
CA ASP A 826 -18.03 25.12 49.85
C ASP A 826 -16.79 24.73 50.68
N THR A 827 -17.03 24.09 51.84
CA THR A 827 -15.99 23.79 52.83
C THR A 827 -14.94 22.78 52.35
N ARG A 828 -15.19 22.03 51.26
CA ARG A 828 -14.18 21.13 50.67
C ARG A 828 -12.98 21.86 50.08
N ALA A 829 -13.19 23.04 49.47
CA ALA A 829 -12.11 23.79 48.84
C ALA A 829 -11.15 24.42 49.86
N VAL A 830 -11.68 24.82 51.02
CA VAL A 830 -10.90 25.47 52.09
C VAL A 830 -9.81 24.52 52.63
N ALA A 831 -10.13 23.24 52.83
CA ALA A 831 -9.18 22.23 53.26
C ALA A 831 -7.99 22.07 52.30
N ALA A 832 -8.24 22.02 50.98
CA ALA A 832 -7.19 21.93 49.96
C ALA A 832 -6.30 23.19 49.92
N VAL A 833 -6.90 24.38 50.10
CA VAL A 833 -6.15 25.66 50.15
C VAL A 833 -5.32 25.79 51.43
N GLN A 834 -5.76 25.21 52.55
CA GLN A 834 -4.97 25.21 53.79
C GLN A 834 -3.82 24.20 53.76
N ALA A 835 -4.03 23.01 53.17
CA ALA A 835 -2.97 22.01 52.99
C ALA A 835 -1.82 22.51 52.09
N ALA A 836 -2.14 23.26 51.03
CA ALA A 836 -1.16 23.74 50.04
C ALA A 836 -0.29 24.93 50.47
N ASN A 837 -0.48 25.48 51.68
CA ASN A 837 0.20 26.70 52.15
C ASN A 837 1.18 26.49 53.33
N LEU A 838 1.50 25.25 53.69
CA LEU A 838 2.51 24.95 54.70
C LEU A 838 3.90 24.78 54.04
N PRO A 839 4.96 25.45 54.54
CA PRO A 839 6.33 25.19 54.08
C PRO A 839 6.78 23.80 54.55
N VAL A 840 7.10 22.93 53.60
CA VAL A 840 7.56 21.55 53.88
C VAL A 840 8.87 21.58 54.65
N ASN A 841 8.89 21.05 55.88
CA ASN A 841 10.13 20.80 56.60
C ASN A 841 10.01 19.60 57.56
N GLN A 842 10.84 18.59 57.30
CA GLN A 842 11.08 17.33 58.05
C GLN A 842 9.94 16.27 58.09
N PRO A 843 10.29 14.96 58.15
CA PRO A 843 9.33 13.86 57.99
C PRO A 843 8.93 13.16 59.30
N ALA A 844 7.64 12.77 59.37
CA ALA A 844 7.06 11.79 60.29
C ALA A 844 5.64 11.46 59.78
N ALA A 845 5.07 10.25 59.94
CA ALA A 845 5.62 8.92 60.25
C ALA A 845 4.66 7.87 59.62
N ASP A 846 4.96 6.58 59.71
CA ASP A 846 4.19 5.52 59.04
C ASP A 846 2.75 5.39 59.55
N ASP A 847 1.78 5.26 58.62
CA ASP A 847 0.42 4.77 58.88
C ASP A 847 -0.14 4.05 57.63
N ASP A 848 -0.08 2.71 57.64
CA ASP A 848 -0.50 1.85 56.52
C ASP A 848 -2.04 1.69 56.40
N GLY A 849 -2.83 2.25 57.35
CA GLY A 849 -4.26 1.93 57.52
C GLY A 849 -5.21 2.30 56.37
N ALA A 850 -4.75 3.04 55.36
CA ALA A 850 -5.60 3.55 54.27
C ALA A 850 -5.63 2.67 53.00
N ARG A 851 -4.83 1.61 52.91
CA ARG A 851 -4.50 0.97 51.61
C ARG A 851 -5.35 -0.24 51.20
N GLU A 852 -6.03 -0.90 52.14
CA GLU A 852 -6.79 -2.14 51.87
C GLU A 852 -8.23 -1.86 51.38
N ALA A 853 -8.91 -0.83 51.91
CA ALA A 853 -10.32 -0.55 51.65
C ALA A 853 -10.69 -0.21 50.19
N ALA A 854 -9.70 0.02 49.32
CA ALA A 854 -9.87 0.33 47.90
C ALA A 854 -9.70 -0.88 46.96
N ILE A 855 -9.32 -2.06 47.47
CA ILE A 855 -8.93 -3.22 46.65
C ILE A 855 -10.05 -4.27 46.55
N GLU A 856 -10.83 -4.49 47.61
CA GLU A 856 -11.88 -5.54 47.62
C GLU A 856 -13.08 -5.22 46.69
N THR A 857 -13.43 -3.94 46.53
CA THR A 857 -14.59 -3.51 45.73
C THR A 857 -14.43 -3.59 44.21
N SER A 858 -13.37 -4.24 43.72
CA SER A 858 -13.20 -4.60 42.29
C SER A 858 -13.07 -6.11 42.04
N ALA A 859 -13.29 -6.96 43.06
CA ALA A 859 -13.14 -8.42 42.95
C ALA A 859 -14.46 -9.19 42.71
N GLU A 860 -15.58 -8.72 43.25
CA GLU A 860 -16.84 -9.52 43.29
C GLU A 860 -17.72 -9.42 42.02
N ASP A 861 -17.67 -8.31 41.29
CA ASP A 861 -18.54 -8.03 40.12
C ASP A 861 -18.27 -8.91 38.87
N ASN A 862 -17.43 -9.94 38.99
CA ASN A 862 -16.97 -10.80 37.88
C ASN A 862 -17.63 -12.20 37.86
N ALA A 863 -18.67 -12.42 38.68
CA ALA A 863 -19.38 -13.70 38.82
C ALA A 863 -20.64 -13.83 37.94
N ASP A 864 -21.48 -12.78 37.86
CA ASP A 864 -22.83 -12.84 37.27
C ASP A 864 -22.89 -12.51 35.77
N LEU A 865 -22.04 -13.18 34.97
CA LEU A 865 -22.06 -13.08 33.49
C LEU A 865 -22.10 -14.45 32.78
N LYS A 866 -23.01 -15.31 33.23
CA LYS A 866 -23.48 -16.51 32.50
C LYS A 866 -25.00 -16.71 32.59
N ALA A 867 -25.73 -15.80 31.96
CA ALA A 867 -27.15 -15.96 31.58
C ALA A 867 -27.38 -15.28 30.22
#